data_AF-A0A9J8D841-F1
#
_entry.id   AF-A0A9J8D841-F1
#
_cell.length_a   1.000
_cell.length_b   1.000
_cell.length_c   1.000
_cell.angle_alpha   90.00
_cell.angle_beta   90.00
_cell.angle_gamma   90.00
#
_symmetry.space_group_name_H-M   'P 1'
#
loop_
_entity.id
_entity.type
_entity.pdbx_description
1 polymer ?
#
loop_
_entity_poly.entity_id
_entity_poly.type
_entity_poly.pdbx_seq_one_letter_code
_entity_poly.pdbx_strand_id
1 'polypeptide(L)'
;MDVAGATTWDEFAARSIARMDTQEENIGLDWSMFASQAACGSHTDIDTYTSSVLTYINTTIDSVTSEKQITTYPNQKPWMNKEVRILLKARNTAFRSDDVQAYSKSRANLKRGIKKAKYCYKLKVEEHFSNSDPRRMWQGIQAISDYKPSNSTPMVTDVSFLNELNDFYARFNRDSKETATKTTHSADHQPLKLTSSDVHTALSRINAHKAAGPDGIPGRVLRACAEQLAGVFTDIFNLSLTQATVPTCFKSTSIVPVPKTLLPMCLNDYRPVALTPIIMKCFERLVLAHLKDCLPPTLDPHQFAYRRNRSTEDAVCTVLHSALTHLDSNNTYVRMLFVDFSSAFNTVIPSKLTTKLGDLDINTSLCNWIMDFLTNRPQHVRSGHTCSSTITLNIGVPQGCVLSPFLYSLYTHDCKPVHGSNSIIKFADDTTVIGLISDNDETAYREEVQHLATWCAENNLLLNTSKTKELIVDFRKKKGSTHDPIHINGMVVERVSSFKFLGTTITEDLSWTTNTSSLVKKAHQRLFFLRTLKKNQLSSAIVVNFYRCAIESILTSCITVWYGNCTVADRKALQRVVKTAQRITGTPLPAIEDIQRKRCVRRARSILKDSSHPDHGLFNLLPSGRRFRSLRTRTSRSRNSFFPTAVSLLNSAL
;
A
#
# COMPACT_ATOMS: atom_id res chain seq x y z
N MET A 1 -24.37 -15.88 4.91
CA MET A 1 -23.37 -16.08 3.84
C MET A 1 -22.55 -17.30 4.19
N ASP A 2 -22.88 -18.43 3.55
CA ASP A 2 -22.18 -19.70 3.71
C ASP A 2 -20.77 -19.55 3.14
N VAL A 3 -19.77 -19.57 4.04
CA VAL A 3 -18.34 -19.65 3.67
C VAL A 3 -17.84 -21.10 3.87
N ALA A 4 -18.63 -21.95 4.55
CA ALA A 4 -18.28 -23.34 4.80
C ALA A 4 -18.66 -24.29 3.65
N GLY A 5 -19.49 -23.85 2.69
CA GLY A 5 -19.86 -24.63 1.52
C GLY A 5 -19.03 -24.35 0.26
N ALA A 6 -18.15 -23.34 0.30
CA ALA A 6 -17.27 -23.02 -0.83
C ALA A 6 -16.04 -23.93 -0.86
N THR A 7 -15.52 -24.31 0.31
CA THR A 7 -14.28 -25.10 0.43
C THR A 7 -14.33 -26.49 -0.23
N THR A 8 -15.50 -27.13 -0.31
CA THR A 8 -15.64 -28.49 -0.86
C THR A 8 -15.91 -28.54 -2.37
N TRP A 9 -16.46 -27.48 -2.96
CA TRP A 9 -16.68 -27.39 -4.41
C TRP A 9 -15.47 -26.78 -5.13
N ASP A 10 -14.75 -25.88 -4.45
CA ASP A 10 -13.58 -25.18 -5.00
C ASP A 10 -12.34 -26.08 -5.10
N GLU A 11 -12.23 -27.13 -4.26
CA GLU A 11 -11.23 -28.21 -4.45
C GLU A 11 -11.54 -29.06 -5.69
N PHE A 12 -12.79 -29.12 -6.13
CA PHE A 12 -13.20 -29.93 -7.26
C PHE A 12 -12.74 -29.32 -8.59
N ALA A 13 -12.85 -28.00 -8.78
CA ALA A 13 -12.37 -27.32 -9.99
C ALA A 13 -10.83 -27.39 -10.14
N ALA A 14 -10.09 -27.22 -9.03
CA ALA A 14 -8.64 -27.42 -9.01
C ALA A 14 -8.26 -28.89 -9.28
N ARG A 15 -9.02 -29.84 -8.72
CA ARG A 15 -8.88 -31.28 -9.03
C ARG A 15 -9.31 -31.62 -10.45
N SER A 16 -10.17 -30.85 -11.11
CA SER A 16 -10.59 -31.09 -12.50
C SER A 16 -9.50 -30.69 -13.49
N ILE A 17 -8.80 -29.58 -13.28
CA ILE A 17 -7.60 -29.22 -14.08
C ILE A 17 -6.50 -30.28 -13.87
N ALA A 18 -6.30 -30.73 -12.62
CA ALA A 18 -5.38 -31.84 -12.32
C ALA A 18 -5.88 -33.22 -12.82
N ARG A 19 -7.19 -33.41 -13.04
CA ARG A 19 -7.79 -34.66 -13.55
C ARG A 19 -7.78 -34.74 -15.06
N MET A 20 -7.94 -33.63 -15.77
CA MET A 20 -7.75 -33.59 -17.22
C MET A 20 -6.29 -33.93 -17.61
N ASP A 21 -5.34 -33.69 -16.71
CA ASP A 21 -3.93 -34.09 -16.86
C ASP A 21 -3.67 -35.58 -16.52
N THR A 22 -4.67 -36.31 -16.01
CA THR A 22 -4.47 -37.71 -15.53
C THR A 22 -5.47 -38.74 -16.06
N GLN A 23 -6.56 -38.35 -16.74
CA GLN A 23 -7.60 -39.29 -17.20
C GLN A 23 -7.59 -39.63 -18.70
N GLU A 24 -6.74 -39.02 -19.51
CA GLU A 24 -6.42 -39.53 -20.86
C GLU A 24 -4.94 -39.92 -20.87
N GLU A 25 -4.68 -41.21 -21.04
CA GLU A 25 -3.37 -41.86 -21.26
C GLU A 25 -2.12 -40.95 -21.23
N ASN A 26 -1.51 -40.69 -20.07
CA ASN A 26 -0.11 -40.27 -19.91
C ASN A 26 0.48 -39.32 -20.99
N ILE A 27 -0.31 -38.37 -21.51
CA ILE A 27 0.09 -37.30 -22.40
C ILE A 27 -0.19 -36.05 -21.59
N GLY A 28 0.78 -35.65 -20.76
CA GLY A 28 0.73 -34.35 -20.10
C GLY A 28 0.48 -33.28 -21.16
N LEU A 29 -0.37 -32.30 -20.84
CA LEU A 29 -0.75 -31.27 -21.81
C LEU A 29 0.51 -30.61 -22.39
N ASP A 30 0.76 -30.81 -23.68
CA ASP A 30 1.98 -30.29 -24.32
C ASP A 30 1.82 -28.80 -24.62
N TRP A 31 2.21 -27.97 -23.65
CA TRP A 31 2.20 -26.51 -23.79
C TRP A 31 3.05 -26.01 -24.97
N SER A 32 3.99 -26.82 -25.48
CA SER A 32 4.82 -26.46 -26.63
C SER A 32 3.99 -26.33 -27.92
N MET A 33 2.80 -26.95 -27.98
CA MET A 33 1.90 -26.79 -29.12
C MET A 33 1.49 -25.32 -29.33
N PHE A 34 1.22 -24.58 -28.26
CA PHE A 34 0.87 -23.16 -28.36
C PHE A 34 2.05 -22.31 -28.81
N ALA A 35 3.27 -22.66 -28.40
CA ALA A 35 4.49 -21.98 -28.85
C ALA A 35 4.77 -22.24 -30.33
N SER A 36 4.55 -23.48 -30.80
CA SER A 36 4.70 -23.87 -32.20
C SER A 36 3.69 -23.16 -33.11
N GLN A 37 2.43 -23.03 -32.67
CA GLN A 37 1.39 -22.30 -33.40
C GLN A 37 1.66 -20.79 -33.51
N ALA A 38 2.37 -20.23 -32.53
CA ALA A 38 2.79 -18.83 -32.52
C ALA A 38 4.14 -18.60 -33.23
N ALA A 39 4.81 -19.65 -33.73
CA ALA A 39 6.10 -19.53 -34.37
C ALA A 39 5.98 -19.24 -35.88
N CYS A 40 6.76 -18.28 -36.36
CA CYS A 40 7.01 -18.03 -37.77
C CYS A 40 8.52 -18.10 -38.03
N GLY A 41 8.99 -19.22 -38.57
CA GLY A 41 10.44 -19.50 -38.71
C GLY A 41 11.13 -19.64 -37.36
N SER A 42 12.18 -18.86 -37.11
CA SER A 42 12.93 -18.84 -35.84
C SER A 42 12.37 -17.87 -34.79
N HIS A 43 11.26 -17.18 -35.09
CA HIS A 43 10.65 -16.19 -34.21
C HIS A 43 9.31 -16.67 -33.68
N THR A 44 9.13 -16.66 -32.37
CA THR A 44 7.84 -16.92 -31.71
C THR A 44 7.19 -15.59 -31.35
N ASP A 45 5.99 -15.34 -31.90
CA ASP A 45 5.19 -14.18 -31.54
C ASP A 45 4.63 -14.34 -30.11
N ILE A 46 5.16 -13.53 -29.20
CA ILE A 46 4.85 -13.63 -27.79
C ILE A 46 3.41 -13.23 -27.46
N ASP A 47 2.81 -12.33 -28.25
CA ASP A 47 1.43 -11.89 -28.06
C ASP A 47 0.45 -13.03 -28.36
N THR A 48 0.62 -13.69 -29.51
CA THR A 48 -0.18 -14.86 -29.89
C THR A 48 0.03 -16.04 -28.95
N TYR A 49 1.28 -16.34 -28.58
CA TYR A 49 1.59 -17.43 -27.66
C TYR A 49 0.91 -17.23 -26.30
N THR A 50 1.11 -16.06 -25.70
CA THR A 50 0.57 -15.75 -24.38
C THR A 50 -0.95 -15.73 -24.39
N SER A 51 -1.56 -15.10 -25.40
CA SER A 51 -3.02 -14.98 -25.49
C SER A 51 -3.71 -16.32 -25.69
N SER A 52 -3.10 -17.24 -26.46
CA SER A 52 -3.59 -18.61 -26.63
C SER A 52 -3.59 -19.39 -25.31
N VAL A 53 -2.50 -19.31 -24.54
CA VAL A 53 -2.41 -19.95 -23.22
C VAL A 53 -3.45 -19.40 -22.25
N LEU A 54 -3.62 -18.07 -22.16
CA LEU A 54 -4.63 -17.46 -21.29
C LEU A 54 -6.06 -17.83 -21.72
N THR A 55 -6.33 -17.89 -23.02
CA THR A 55 -7.64 -18.28 -23.58
C THR A 55 -7.96 -19.73 -23.26
N TYR A 56 -6.98 -20.62 -23.38
CA TYR A 56 -7.13 -22.02 -22.99
C TYR A 56 -7.48 -22.13 -21.50
N ILE A 57 -6.72 -21.46 -20.62
CA ILE A 57 -6.99 -21.45 -19.17
C ILE A 57 -8.42 -20.98 -18.87
N ASN A 58 -8.87 -19.87 -19.46
CA ASN A 58 -10.24 -19.37 -19.26
C ASN A 58 -11.29 -20.37 -19.76
N THR A 59 -11.07 -20.96 -20.94
CA THR A 59 -11.97 -21.98 -21.50
C THR A 59 -12.08 -23.19 -20.59
N THR A 60 -10.96 -23.65 -20.01
CA THR A 60 -10.96 -24.74 -19.03
C THR A 60 -11.71 -24.34 -17.77
N ILE A 61 -11.51 -23.12 -17.24
CA ILE A 61 -12.25 -22.60 -16.07
C ILE A 61 -13.76 -22.61 -16.36
N ASP A 62 -14.18 -22.08 -17.50
CA ASP A 62 -15.59 -21.98 -17.87
C ASP A 62 -16.23 -23.37 -18.06
N SER A 63 -15.46 -24.34 -18.57
CA SER A 63 -15.94 -25.72 -18.74
C SER A 63 -16.17 -26.47 -17.43
N VAL A 64 -15.47 -26.10 -16.35
CA VAL A 64 -15.53 -26.79 -15.05
C VAL A 64 -16.23 -25.98 -13.94
N THR A 65 -16.62 -24.74 -14.22
CA THR A 65 -17.28 -23.86 -13.25
C THR A 65 -18.70 -23.50 -13.67
N SER A 66 -19.56 -23.23 -12.69
CA SER A 66 -20.95 -22.81 -12.92
C SER A 66 -21.25 -21.52 -12.18
N GLU A 67 -21.72 -20.50 -12.89
CA GLU A 67 -22.15 -19.26 -12.26
C GLU A 67 -23.51 -19.44 -11.56
N LYS A 68 -23.65 -18.81 -10.39
CA LYS A 68 -24.92 -18.81 -9.65
C LYS A 68 -25.24 -17.41 -9.13
N GLN A 69 -26.35 -16.86 -9.60
CA GLN A 69 -26.87 -15.60 -9.08
C GLN A 69 -27.51 -15.82 -7.70
N ILE A 70 -27.08 -15.03 -6.70
CA ILE A 70 -27.63 -15.07 -5.34
C ILE A 70 -28.25 -13.71 -5.01
N THR A 71 -29.58 -13.66 -4.93
CA THR A 71 -30.29 -12.47 -4.46
C THR A 71 -30.17 -12.34 -2.95
N THR A 72 -29.65 -11.19 -2.48
CA THR A 72 -29.55 -10.86 -1.06
C THR A 72 -30.49 -9.73 -0.70
N TYR A 73 -31.28 -9.89 0.37
CA TYR A 73 -32.21 -8.86 0.84
C TYR A 73 -31.63 -8.07 2.02
N PRO A 74 -31.89 -6.75 2.14
CA PRO A 74 -31.37 -5.91 3.23
C PRO A 74 -31.74 -6.39 4.64
N ASN A 75 -32.87 -7.09 4.78
CA ASN A 75 -33.40 -7.59 6.06
C ASN A 75 -33.05 -9.06 6.33
N GLN A 76 -32.25 -9.69 5.46
CA GLN A 76 -31.89 -11.09 5.63
C GLN A 76 -30.99 -11.24 6.86
N LYS A 77 -31.52 -11.91 7.89
CA LYS A 77 -30.75 -12.20 9.11
C LYS A 77 -29.51 -13.04 8.73
N PRO A 78 -28.31 -12.68 9.20
CA PRO A 78 -27.09 -13.29 8.69
C PRO A 78 -26.91 -14.77 9.10
N TRP A 79 -27.61 -15.22 10.14
CA TRP A 79 -27.74 -16.63 10.57
C TRP A 79 -28.80 -17.42 9.78
N MET A 80 -29.46 -16.82 8.79
CA MET A 80 -30.50 -17.47 7.97
C MET A 80 -29.88 -18.33 6.85
N ASN A 81 -29.35 -19.50 7.20
CA ASN A 81 -28.68 -20.44 6.29
C ASN A 81 -29.63 -21.47 5.64
N LYS A 82 -29.09 -22.36 4.79
CA LYS A 82 -29.85 -23.40 4.07
C LYS A 82 -30.64 -24.29 5.02
N GLU A 83 -30.03 -24.77 6.10
CA GLU A 83 -30.66 -25.67 7.06
C GLU A 83 -31.88 -25.02 7.73
N VAL A 84 -31.75 -23.76 8.18
CA VAL A 84 -32.89 -23.07 8.82
C VAL A 84 -33.99 -22.77 7.79
N ARG A 85 -33.66 -22.50 6.52
CA ARG A 85 -34.67 -22.37 5.45
C ARG A 85 -35.42 -23.68 5.19
N ILE A 86 -34.74 -24.83 5.23
CA ILE A 86 -35.38 -26.16 5.12
C ILE A 86 -36.33 -26.39 6.31
N LEU A 87 -35.87 -26.13 7.54
CA LEU A 87 -36.70 -26.26 8.74
C LEU A 87 -37.91 -25.31 8.72
N LEU A 88 -37.74 -24.10 8.17
CA LEU A 88 -38.83 -23.14 8.00
C LEU A 88 -39.88 -23.66 7.01
N LYS A 89 -39.44 -24.23 5.87
CA LYS A 89 -40.32 -24.86 4.89
C LYS A 89 -41.08 -26.04 5.52
N ALA A 90 -40.39 -26.95 6.20
CA ALA A 90 -41.02 -28.10 6.86
C ALA A 90 -42.12 -27.68 7.85
N ARG A 91 -41.86 -26.64 8.66
CA ARG A 91 -42.86 -26.08 9.58
C ARG A 91 -44.06 -25.45 8.85
N ASN A 92 -43.81 -24.72 7.75
CA ASN A 92 -44.88 -24.11 6.97
C ASN A 92 -45.73 -25.17 6.23
N THR A 93 -45.12 -26.25 5.75
CA THR A 93 -45.83 -27.38 5.14
C THR A 93 -46.71 -28.08 6.18
N ALA A 94 -46.17 -28.40 7.35
CA ALA A 94 -46.93 -29.02 8.44
C ALA A 94 -48.08 -28.14 8.95
N PHE A 95 -47.91 -26.81 8.90
CA PHE A 95 -48.98 -25.86 9.22
C PHE A 95 -50.10 -25.87 8.16
N ARG A 96 -49.74 -25.98 6.87
CA ARG A 96 -50.70 -26.01 5.76
C ARG A 96 -51.44 -27.34 5.64
N SER A 97 -50.87 -28.42 6.16
CA SER A 97 -51.48 -29.76 6.16
C SER A 97 -52.36 -30.01 7.40
N ASP A 98 -52.53 -29.01 8.28
CA ASP A 98 -53.31 -29.07 9.53
C ASP A 98 -52.95 -30.23 10.49
N ASP A 99 -51.75 -30.79 10.34
CA ASP A 99 -51.23 -31.84 11.22
C ASP A 99 -50.60 -31.21 12.47
N VAL A 100 -51.37 -31.21 13.55
CA VAL A 100 -51.00 -30.61 14.84
C VAL A 100 -49.72 -31.22 15.42
N GLN A 101 -49.52 -32.55 15.29
CA GLN A 101 -48.33 -33.22 15.82
C GLN A 101 -47.09 -32.91 14.98
N ALA A 102 -47.20 -32.99 13.64
CA ALA A 102 -46.11 -32.65 12.75
C ALA A 102 -45.74 -31.16 12.84
N TYR A 103 -46.71 -30.28 13.05
CA TYR A 103 -46.47 -28.85 13.26
C TYR A 103 -45.69 -28.59 14.56
N SER A 104 -46.10 -29.21 15.67
CA SER A 104 -45.40 -29.09 16.96
C SER A 104 -43.95 -29.56 16.88
N LYS A 105 -43.72 -30.74 16.29
CA LYS A 105 -42.37 -31.30 16.05
C LYS A 105 -41.51 -30.40 15.17
N SER A 106 -42.07 -29.92 14.06
CA SER A 106 -41.37 -29.03 13.11
C SER A 106 -41.05 -27.67 13.73
N ARG A 107 -41.94 -27.13 14.58
CA ARG A 107 -41.72 -25.89 15.34
C ARG A 107 -40.57 -26.03 16.34
N ALA A 108 -40.51 -27.14 17.09
CA ALA A 108 -39.43 -27.41 18.03
C ALA A 108 -38.08 -27.57 17.32
N ASN A 109 -38.06 -28.29 16.18
CA ASN A 109 -36.88 -28.44 15.34
C ASN A 109 -36.40 -27.11 14.78
N LEU A 110 -37.30 -26.26 14.28
CA LEU A 110 -36.98 -24.92 13.82
C LEU A 110 -36.37 -24.07 14.94
N LYS A 111 -36.92 -24.11 16.16
CA LYS A 111 -36.38 -23.37 17.32
C LYS A 111 -34.94 -23.82 17.65
N ARG A 112 -34.68 -25.13 17.67
CA ARG A 112 -33.33 -25.69 17.87
C ARG A 112 -32.38 -25.30 16.73
N GLY A 113 -32.83 -25.40 15.49
CA GLY A 113 -32.07 -25.02 14.30
C GLY A 113 -31.68 -23.54 14.31
N ILE A 114 -32.60 -22.64 14.66
CA ILE A 114 -32.32 -21.21 14.82
C ILE A 114 -31.30 -20.97 15.93
N LYS A 115 -31.43 -21.63 17.09
CA LYS A 115 -30.46 -21.50 18.19
C LYS A 115 -29.06 -21.95 17.75
N LYS A 116 -28.96 -23.10 17.08
CA LYS A 116 -27.70 -23.61 16.52
C LYS A 116 -27.12 -22.65 15.48
N ALA A 117 -27.92 -22.16 14.54
CA ALA A 117 -27.46 -21.24 13.50
C ALA A 117 -27.00 -19.89 14.06
N LYS A 118 -27.68 -19.35 15.08
CA LYS A 118 -27.23 -18.15 15.81
C LYS A 118 -25.92 -18.39 16.53
N TYR A 119 -25.74 -19.56 17.16
CA TYR A 119 -24.48 -19.93 17.81
C TYR A 119 -23.33 -20.08 16.81
N CYS A 120 -23.53 -20.80 15.70
CA CYS A 120 -22.53 -20.91 14.64
C CYS A 120 -22.19 -19.55 14.02
N TYR A 121 -23.18 -18.67 13.84
CA TYR A 121 -22.95 -17.32 13.37
C TYR A 121 -22.13 -16.49 14.37
N LYS A 122 -22.41 -16.61 15.67
CA LYS A 122 -21.60 -16.00 16.73
C LYS A 122 -20.14 -16.46 16.62
N LEU A 123 -19.89 -17.77 16.55
CA LEU A 123 -18.53 -18.32 16.41
C LEU A 123 -17.82 -17.80 15.15
N LYS A 124 -18.54 -17.72 14.03
CA LYS A 124 -18.01 -17.16 12.78
C LYS A 124 -17.63 -15.68 12.92
N VAL A 125 -18.45 -14.89 13.61
CA VAL A 125 -18.14 -13.49 13.89
C VAL A 125 -16.96 -13.38 14.84
N GLU A 126 -16.85 -14.24 15.85
CA GLU A 126 -15.70 -14.31 16.76
C GLU A 126 -14.40 -14.71 16.03
N GLU A 127 -14.49 -15.59 15.03
CA GLU A 127 -13.37 -15.99 14.17
C GLU A 127 -12.72 -14.80 13.47
N HIS A 128 -13.50 -13.77 13.10
CA HIS A 128 -12.98 -12.54 12.51
C HIS A 128 -11.96 -11.80 13.40
N PHE A 129 -11.93 -12.10 14.70
CA PHE A 129 -11.05 -11.48 15.69
C PHE A 129 -9.89 -12.40 16.14
N SER A 130 -9.85 -13.64 15.65
CA SER A 130 -8.88 -14.67 16.07
C SER A 130 -7.53 -14.56 15.35
N ASN A 131 -7.59 -14.27 14.05
CA ASN A 131 -6.42 -14.01 13.23
C ASN A 131 -6.17 -12.51 13.24
N SER A 132 -4.95 -12.04 13.54
CA SER A 132 -4.58 -10.61 13.65
C SER A 132 -4.65 -9.85 12.32
N ASP A 133 -5.74 -10.00 11.57
CA ASP A 133 -6.09 -9.36 10.32
C ASP A 133 -7.05 -8.19 10.61
N PRO A 134 -6.58 -6.93 10.50
CA PRO A 134 -7.39 -5.75 10.74
C PRO A 134 -8.63 -5.67 9.85
N ARG A 135 -8.59 -6.22 8.63
CA ARG A 135 -9.72 -6.20 7.69
C ARG A 135 -10.82 -7.13 8.18
N ARG A 136 -10.47 -8.37 8.56
CA ARG A 136 -11.42 -9.30 9.16
C ARG A 136 -11.98 -8.76 10.46
N MET A 137 -11.14 -8.19 11.31
CA MET A 137 -11.59 -7.53 12.53
C MET A 137 -12.63 -6.44 12.24
N TRP A 138 -12.38 -5.58 11.25
CA TRP A 138 -13.34 -4.55 10.79
C TRP A 138 -14.66 -5.15 10.29
N GLN A 139 -14.61 -6.24 9.51
CA GLN A 139 -15.80 -6.96 9.09
C GLN A 139 -16.60 -7.51 10.28
N GLY A 140 -15.91 -8.06 11.28
CA GLY A 140 -16.53 -8.51 12.53
C GLY A 140 -17.23 -7.37 13.28
N ILE A 141 -16.61 -6.18 13.35
CA ILE A 141 -17.22 -5.00 13.97
C ILE A 141 -18.46 -4.56 13.19
N GLN A 142 -18.37 -4.47 11.87
CA GLN A 142 -19.50 -4.12 11.02
C GLN A 142 -20.69 -5.07 11.23
N ALA A 143 -20.40 -6.37 11.36
CA ALA A 143 -21.38 -7.41 11.64
C ALA A 143 -22.02 -7.30 13.03
N ILE A 144 -21.30 -6.78 14.03
CA ILE A 144 -21.79 -6.64 15.41
C ILE A 144 -22.53 -5.32 15.62
N SER A 145 -22.07 -4.24 15.00
CA SER A 145 -22.67 -2.92 15.14
C SER A 145 -23.83 -2.68 14.19
N ASP A 146 -24.24 -3.69 13.41
CA ASP A 146 -25.14 -3.56 12.26
C ASP A 146 -24.76 -2.38 11.34
N TYR A 147 -23.46 -2.09 11.27
CA TYR A 147 -22.97 -0.99 10.43
C TYR A 147 -23.02 -1.45 8.99
N LYS A 148 -24.07 -1.03 8.31
CA LYS A 148 -24.17 -1.12 6.86
C LYS A 148 -23.42 0.10 6.33
N PRO A 149 -22.28 -0.05 5.63
CA PRO A 149 -21.82 1.04 4.78
C PRO A 149 -23.00 1.40 3.87
N SER A 150 -23.22 2.69 3.61
CA SER A 150 -24.20 3.09 2.60
C SER A 150 -23.76 2.44 1.29
N ASN A 151 -24.34 1.30 0.96
CA ASN A 151 -24.18 0.63 -0.33
C ASN A 151 -24.94 1.47 -1.34
N SER A 152 -24.32 2.57 -1.71
CA SER A 152 -24.72 3.43 -2.81
C SER A 152 -23.50 4.30 -3.12
N THR A 153 -22.38 3.68 -3.48
CA THR A 153 -21.71 4.25 -4.65
C THR A 153 -22.71 4.01 -5.76
N PRO A 154 -23.38 5.03 -6.32
CA PRO A 154 -24.22 4.81 -7.48
C PRO A 154 -23.34 4.08 -8.49
N MET A 155 -23.77 2.88 -8.89
CA MET A 155 -23.07 2.15 -9.93
C MET A 155 -23.20 3.03 -11.16
N VAL A 156 -22.13 3.73 -11.52
CA VAL A 156 -22.18 4.65 -12.65
C VAL A 156 -22.23 3.77 -13.89
N THR A 157 -23.41 3.69 -14.50
CA THR A 157 -23.66 2.92 -15.72
C THR A 157 -23.56 3.78 -16.97
N ASP A 158 -23.34 5.08 -16.82
CA ASP A 158 -23.16 6.00 -17.94
C ASP A 158 -21.76 5.84 -18.56
N VAL A 159 -21.73 5.36 -19.80
CA VAL A 159 -20.50 5.17 -20.59
C VAL A 159 -19.82 6.52 -20.86
N SER A 160 -20.58 7.61 -21.04
CA SER A 160 -20.01 8.94 -21.30
C SER A 160 -19.15 9.39 -20.12
N PHE A 161 -19.69 9.32 -18.91
CA PHE A 161 -18.92 9.62 -17.70
C PHE A 161 -17.69 8.71 -17.52
N LEU A 162 -17.77 7.42 -17.87
CA LEU A 162 -16.60 6.54 -17.81
C LEU A 162 -15.52 6.93 -18.83
N ASN A 163 -15.91 7.40 -20.02
CA ASN A 163 -14.98 7.95 -21.02
C ASN A 163 -14.34 9.25 -20.52
N GLU A 164 -15.12 10.16 -19.93
CA GLU A 164 -14.59 11.39 -19.32
C GLU A 164 -13.57 11.09 -18.22
N LEU A 165 -13.86 10.10 -17.36
CA LEU A 165 -12.92 9.62 -16.35
C LEU A 165 -11.66 9.02 -17.00
N ASN A 166 -11.81 8.23 -18.07
CA ASN A 166 -10.69 7.60 -18.74
C ASN A 166 -9.76 8.67 -19.36
N ASP A 167 -10.34 9.64 -20.06
CA ASP A 167 -9.65 10.80 -20.61
C ASP A 167 -8.97 11.62 -19.52
N PHE A 168 -9.66 11.87 -18.41
CA PHE A 168 -9.07 12.56 -17.26
C PHE A 168 -7.86 11.82 -16.72
N TYR A 169 -7.94 10.49 -16.51
CA TYR A 169 -6.78 9.72 -16.03
C TYR A 169 -5.66 9.64 -17.06
N ALA A 170 -5.97 9.66 -18.35
CA ALA A 170 -5.02 9.62 -19.46
C ALA A 170 -4.46 11.01 -19.86
N ARG A 171 -4.91 12.11 -19.25
CA ARG A 171 -4.61 13.48 -19.70
C ARG A 171 -3.11 13.79 -19.87
N PHE A 172 -2.25 13.20 -19.05
CA PHE A 172 -0.80 13.40 -19.12
C PHE A 172 -0.16 12.77 -20.36
N ASN A 173 -0.83 11.80 -21.00
CA ASN A 173 -0.36 11.12 -22.20
C ASN A 173 -0.39 12.01 -23.45
N ARG A 174 -1.25 13.04 -23.47
CA ARG A 174 -1.50 13.86 -24.68
C ARG A 174 -0.35 14.80 -25.03
N ASP A 175 0.53 15.12 -24.07
CA ASP A 175 1.58 16.14 -24.23
C ASP A 175 2.96 15.56 -24.62
N SER A 176 3.14 14.23 -24.63
CA SER A 176 4.44 13.64 -24.97
C SER A 176 4.62 13.50 -26.47
N LYS A 177 5.61 14.23 -26.99
CA LYS A 177 6.14 14.10 -28.36
C LYS A 177 7.34 13.15 -28.44
N GLU A 178 7.84 12.65 -27.30
CA GLU A 178 9.00 11.75 -27.27
C GLU A 178 8.60 10.34 -27.68
N THR A 179 9.23 9.84 -28.74
CA THR A 179 9.02 8.46 -29.21
C THR A 179 9.99 7.53 -28.49
N ALA A 180 9.45 6.46 -27.92
CA ALA A 180 10.23 5.40 -27.29
C ALA A 180 11.19 4.77 -28.32
N THR A 181 12.51 4.93 -28.14
CA THR A 181 13.50 4.26 -28.99
C THR A 181 14.23 3.23 -28.14
N LYS A 182 14.07 1.94 -28.48
CA LYS A 182 14.82 0.85 -27.82
C LYS A 182 16.30 1.03 -28.14
N THR A 183 17.17 0.92 -27.15
CA THR A 183 18.61 1.03 -27.34
C THR A 183 19.14 -0.29 -27.92
N THR A 184 20.07 -0.22 -28.87
CA THR A 184 20.71 -1.39 -29.47
C THR A 184 21.44 -2.22 -28.41
N HIS A 185 21.27 -3.54 -28.47
CA HIS A 185 21.88 -4.48 -27.54
C HIS A 185 23.41 -4.42 -27.61
N SER A 186 24.10 -4.27 -26.47
CA SER A 186 25.51 -4.66 -26.40
C SER A 186 25.59 -6.19 -26.30
N ALA A 187 26.55 -6.79 -26.99
CA ALA A 187 26.64 -8.25 -27.16
C ALA A 187 27.09 -9.00 -25.88
N ASP A 188 27.42 -8.30 -24.79
CA ASP A 188 28.19 -8.87 -23.68
C ASP A 188 27.39 -9.28 -22.43
N HIS A 189 26.06 -9.11 -22.43
CA HIS A 189 25.26 -9.39 -21.22
C HIS A 189 24.06 -10.30 -21.46
N GLN A 190 24.04 -11.45 -20.78
CA GLN A 190 22.93 -12.40 -20.82
C GLN A 190 21.66 -11.80 -20.16
N PRO A 191 20.47 -12.00 -20.76
CA PRO A 191 19.21 -11.57 -20.16
C PRO A 191 18.91 -12.35 -18.87
N LEU A 192 18.12 -11.74 -17.98
CA LEU A 192 17.58 -12.42 -16.80
C LEU A 192 16.89 -13.72 -17.23
N LYS A 193 17.25 -14.83 -16.60
CA LYS A 193 16.64 -16.14 -16.81
C LYS A 193 15.95 -16.60 -15.54
N LEU A 194 14.68 -16.95 -15.65
CA LEU A 194 13.84 -17.44 -14.58
C LEU A 194 13.77 -18.97 -14.63
N THR A 195 13.73 -19.61 -13.47
CA THR A 195 13.53 -21.07 -13.39
C THR A 195 12.07 -21.41 -13.12
N SER A 196 11.67 -22.64 -13.50
CA SER A 196 10.32 -23.16 -13.19
C SER A 196 10.03 -23.17 -11.68
N SER A 197 11.05 -23.41 -10.85
CA SER A 197 10.93 -23.34 -9.39
C SER A 197 10.59 -21.92 -8.89
N ASP A 198 11.19 -20.89 -9.48
CA ASP A 198 10.91 -19.48 -9.13
C ASP A 198 9.47 -19.12 -9.46
N VAL A 199 9.02 -19.50 -10.65
CA VAL A 199 7.65 -19.26 -11.13
C VAL A 199 6.63 -20.04 -10.30
N HIS A 200 6.87 -21.34 -10.05
CA HIS A 200 6.04 -22.16 -9.17
C HIS A 200 5.90 -21.53 -7.78
N THR A 201 7.01 -21.08 -7.19
CA THR A 201 7.02 -20.42 -5.87
C THR A 201 6.21 -19.13 -5.89
N ALA A 202 6.33 -18.33 -6.96
CA ALA A 202 5.56 -17.11 -7.13
C ALA A 202 4.05 -17.37 -7.25
N LEU A 203 3.65 -18.38 -8.05
CA LEU A 203 2.26 -18.80 -8.23
C LEU A 203 1.65 -19.33 -6.92
N SER A 204 2.38 -20.19 -6.21
CA SER A 204 1.96 -20.79 -4.93
C SER A 204 1.68 -19.76 -3.82
N ARG A 205 2.28 -18.57 -3.92
CA ARG A 205 2.13 -17.45 -2.97
C ARG A 205 1.07 -16.43 -3.37
N ILE A 206 0.36 -16.63 -4.49
CA ILE A 206 -0.71 -15.74 -4.93
C ILE A 206 -1.80 -15.64 -3.84
N ASN A 207 -2.27 -14.42 -3.59
CA ASN A 207 -3.45 -14.23 -2.76
C ASN A 207 -4.71 -14.57 -3.57
N ALA A 208 -5.29 -15.74 -3.26
CA ALA A 208 -6.46 -16.31 -3.93
C ALA A 208 -7.73 -15.44 -3.89
N HIS A 209 -7.78 -14.40 -3.05
CA HIS A 209 -8.94 -13.52 -2.88
C HIS A 209 -8.79 -12.14 -3.55
N LYS A 210 -7.70 -11.91 -4.29
CA LYS A 210 -7.57 -10.68 -5.09
C LYS A 210 -8.48 -10.75 -6.32
N ALA A 211 -9.02 -9.60 -6.70
CA ALA A 211 -9.78 -9.45 -7.94
C ALA A 211 -8.88 -9.70 -9.16
N ALA A 212 -9.44 -10.37 -10.18
CA ALA A 212 -8.79 -10.61 -11.46
C ALA A 212 -8.59 -9.31 -12.25
N GLY A 213 -7.65 -9.34 -13.19
CA GLY A 213 -7.44 -8.27 -14.16
C GLY A 213 -8.38 -8.40 -15.36
N PRO A 214 -8.06 -7.75 -16.49
CA PRO A 214 -8.81 -7.87 -17.74
C PRO A 214 -8.78 -9.29 -18.33
N ASP A 215 -7.81 -10.11 -17.92
CA ASP A 215 -7.66 -11.51 -18.30
C ASP A 215 -8.75 -12.42 -17.71
N GLY A 216 -9.48 -11.97 -16.69
CA GLY A 216 -10.55 -12.75 -16.05
C GLY A 216 -10.08 -13.88 -15.14
N ILE A 217 -8.81 -14.28 -15.22
CA ILE A 217 -8.27 -15.44 -14.49
C ILE A 217 -8.22 -15.17 -12.97
N PRO A 218 -8.95 -15.95 -12.14
CA PRO A 218 -8.92 -15.79 -10.70
C PRO A 218 -7.59 -16.23 -10.10
N GLY A 219 -7.06 -15.46 -9.13
CA GLY A 219 -5.79 -15.79 -8.46
C GLY A 219 -5.82 -17.14 -7.71
N ARG A 220 -7.00 -17.66 -7.39
CA ARG A 220 -7.15 -19.01 -6.82
C ARG A 220 -6.76 -20.09 -7.81
N VAL A 221 -7.13 -19.96 -9.08
CA VAL A 221 -6.82 -20.96 -10.13
C VAL A 221 -5.31 -21.01 -10.34
N LEU A 222 -4.68 -19.85 -10.54
CA LEU A 222 -3.22 -19.74 -10.69
C LEU A 222 -2.45 -20.33 -9.51
N ARG A 223 -2.97 -20.19 -8.29
CA ARG A 223 -2.36 -20.76 -7.08
C ARG A 223 -2.55 -22.27 -6.99
N ALA A 224 -3.75 -22.76 -7.27
CA ALA A 224 -4.11 -24.17 -7.11
C ALA A 224 -3.47 -25.04 -8.20
N CYS A 225 -3.29 -24.49 -9.40
CA CYS A 225 -2.67 -25.13 -10.55
C CYS A 225 -1.21 -24.67 -10.74
N ALA A 226 -0.54 -24.25 -9.65
CA ALA A 226 0.81 -23.69 -9.74
C ALA A 226 1.80 -24.70 -10.36
N GLU A 227 1.69 -25.98 -10.02
CA GLU A 227 2.55 -27.06 -10.54
C GLU A 227 2.41 -27.19 -12.06
N GLN A 228 1.17 -27.28 -12.55
CA GLN A 228 0.86 -27.47 -13.98
C GLN A 228 1.21 -26.24 -14.82
N LEU A 229 1.05 -25.04 -14.25
CA LEU A 229 1.21 -23.77 -14.96
C LEU A 229 2.64 -23.21 -14.89
N ALA A 230 3.50 -23.72 -14.00
CA ALA A 230 4.84 -23.18 -13.80
C ALA A 230 5.71 -23.28 -15.06
N GLY A 231 5.67 -24.42 -15.77
CA GLY A 231 6.44 -24.63 -16.99
C GLY A 231 6.11 -23.61 -18.08
N VAL A 232 4.86 -23.57 -18.51
CA VAL A 232 4.41 -22.67 -19.60
C VAL A 232 4.65 -21.19 -19.30
N PHE A 233 4.42 -20.75 -18.05
CA PHE A 233 4.69 -19.35 -17.70
C PHE A 233 6.18 -19.05 -17.57
N THR A 234 7.01 -20.05 -17.25
CA THR A 234 8.47 -19.88 -17.30
C THR A 234 8.94 -19.63 -18.73
N ASP A 235 8.41 -20.39 -19.69
CA ASP A 235 8.74 -20.22 -21.11
C ASP A 235 8.29 -18.85 -21.62
N ILE A 236 7.04 -18.45 -21.34
CA ILE A 236 6.51 -17.13 -21.71
C ILE A 236 7.35 -16.00 -21.07
N PHE A 237 7.68 -16.09 -19.78
CA PHE A 237 8.43 -15.03 -19.10
C PHE A 237 9.85 -14.92 -19.65
N ASN A 238 10.53 -16.05 -19.87
CA ASN A 238 11.89 -16.04 -20.41
C ASN A 238 11.92 -15.58 -21.87
N LEU A 239 10.92 -15.94 -22.68
CA LEU A 239 10.77 -15.42 -24.03
C LEU A 239 10.57 -13.89 -24.00
N SER A 240 9.72 -13.38 -23.09
CA SER A 240 9.49 -11.95 -22.89
C SER A 240 10.77 -11.20 -22.53
N LEU A 241 11.56 -11.73 -21.59
CA LEU A 241 12.84 -11.14 -21.16
C LEU A 241 13.87 -11.15 -22.29
N THR A 242 13.95 -12.25 -23.04
CA THR A 242 14.90 -12.42 -24.15
C THR A 242 14.56 -11.48 -25.31
N GLN A 243 13.29 -11.33 -25.65
CA GLN A 243 12.81 -10.43 -26.70
C GLN A 243 12.68 -8.96 -26.23
N ALA A 244 12.94 -8.67 -24.96
CA ALA A 244 12.69 -7.37 -24.32
C ALA A 244 11.32 -6.78 -24.68
N THR A 245 10.29 -7.63 -24.68
CA THR A 245 8.93 -7.31 -25.14
C THR A 245 7.91 -7.96 -24.21
N VAL A 246 6.94 -7.18 -23.73
CA VAL A 246 5.89 -7.65 -22.82
C VAL A 246 4.60 -7.88 -23.60
N PRO A 247 3.95 -9.05 -23.44
CA PRO A 247 2.66 -9.32 -24.07
C PRO A 247 1.63 -8.24 -23.76
N THR A 248 0.89 -7.79 -24.76
CA THR A 248 -0.16 -6.77 -24.69
C THR A 248 -1.26 -7.17 -23.70
N CYS A 249 -1.60 -8.45 -23.64
CA CYS A 249 -2.56 -8.98 -22.66
C CYS A 249 -2.07 -8.82 -21.21
N PHE A 250 -0.75 -8.84 -20.96
CA PHE A 250 -0.15 -8.57 -19.65
C PHE A 250 -0.09 -7.08 -19.29
N LYS A 251 0.00 -6.19 -20.30
CA LYS A 251 -0.01 -4.73 -20.14
C LYS A 251 -1.42 -4.15 -19.94
N SER A 252 -2.45 -4.89 -20.33
CA SER A 252 -3.84 -4.43 -20.30
C SER A 252 -4.33 -4.17 -18.87
N THR A 253 -5.04 -3.06 -18.67
CA THR A 253 -5.47 -2.60 -17.34
C THR A 253 -6.96 -2.24 -17.30
N SER A 254 -7.67 -2.69 -16.26
CA SER A 254 -9.03 -2.23 -15.93
C SER A 254 -8.97 -1.27 -14.74
N ILE A 255 -9.35 -0.01 -14.95
CA ILE A 255 -9.37 1.03 -13.91
C ILE A 255 -10.72 1.02 -13.21
N VAL A 256 -10.71 0.77 -11.90
CA VAL A 256 -11.91 0.90 -11.06
C VAL A 256 -11.87 2.25 -10.34
N PRO A 257 -12.80 3.18 -10.62
CA PRO A 257 -12.84 4.48 -9.97
C PRO A 257 -13.41 4.34 -8.56
N VAL A 258 -12.63 4.70 -7.54
CA VAL A 258 -13.04 4.64 -6.13
C VAL A 258 -13.22 6.06 -5.59
N PRO A 259 -14.41 6.45 -5.11
CA PRO A 259 -14.62 7.77 -4.52
C PRO A 259 -13.72 8.00 -3.29
N LYS A 260 -13.07 9.16 -3.22
CA LYS A 260 -12.30 9.65 -2.07
C LYS A 260 -13.22 10.13 -0.94
N THR A 261 -14.40 10.61 -1.31
CA THR A 261 -15.43 11.15 -0.41
C THR A 261 -16.77 10.47 -0.65
N LEU A 262 -17.73 10.65 0.27
CA LEU A 262 -19.08 10.07 0.14
C LEU A 262 -19.87 10.70 -1.03
N LEU A 263 -19.59 11.96 -1.35
CA LEU A 263 -20.23 12.73 -2.42
C LEU A 263 -19.12 13.34 -3.28
N PRO A 264 -18.62 12.62 -4.29
CA PRO A 264 -17.65 13.16 -5.24
C PRO A 264 -18.31 14.26 -6.08
N MET A 265 -17.68 15.43 -6.18
CA MET A 265 -18.19 16.59 -6.92
C MET A 265 -17.42 16.83 -8.22
N CYS A 266 -16.21 16.29 -8.34
CA CYS A 266 -15.38 16.43 -9.54
C CYS A 266 -14.64 15.12 -9.87
N LEU A 267 -14.07 15.03 -11.08
CA LEU A 267 -13.32 13.84 -11.53
C LEU A 267 -12.12 13.53 -10.62
N ASN A 268 -11.51 14.56 -10.01
CA ASN A 268 -10.39 14.40 -9.09
C ASN A 268 -10.78 13.77 -7.73
N ASP A 269 -12.07 13.69 -7.43
CA ASP A 269 -12.58 13.00 -6.23
C ASP A 269 -12.63 11.48 -6.41
N TYR A 270 -12.30 10.97 -7.60
CA TYR A 270 -12.16 9.54 -7.85
C TYR A 270 -10.68 9.14 -7.88
N ARG A 271 -10.35 8.06 -7.17
CA ARG A 271 -9.04 7.43 -7.22
C ARG A 271 -9.05 6.31 -8.27
N PRO A 272 -8.14 6.32 -9.25
CA PRO A 272 -8.02 5.22 -10.19
C PRO A 272 -7.33 4.03 -9.51
N VAL A 273 -8.02 2.89 -9.38
CA VAL A 273 -7.41 1.63 -8.93
C VAL A 273 -7.16 0.75 -10.15
N ALA A 274 -5.89 0.53 -10.50
CA ALA A 274 -5.54 -0.35 -11.62
C ALA A 274 -5.62 -1.83 -11.25
N LEU A 275 -6.47 -2.56 -11.96
CA LEU A 275 -6.48 -4.01 -11.98
C LEU A 275 -5.68 -4.49 -13.19
N THR A 276 -4.47 -4.98 -12.94
CA THR A 276 -3.65 -5.71 -13.93
C THR A 276 -3.73 -7.22 -13.71
N PRO A 277 -3.45 -8.04 -14.76
CA PRO A 277 -3.42 -9.50 -14.69
C PRO A 277 -2.62 -10.02 -13.49
N ILE A 278 -3.16 -11.01 -12.79
CA ILE A 278 -2.51 -11.56 -11.60
C ILE A 278 -1.20 -12.25 -11.98
N ILE A 279 -1.17 -12.89 -13.15
CA ILE A 279 0.03 -13.51 -13.69
C ILE A 279 1.12 -12.48 -13.99
N MET A 280 0.78 -11.32 -14.58
CA MET A 280 1.74 -10.23 -14.79
C MET A 280 2.30 -9.74 -13.44
N LYS A 281 1.47 -9.61 -12.40
CA LYS A 281 1.95 -9.28 -11.05
C LYS A 281 2.90 -10.32 -10.47
N CYS A 282 2.89 -11.57 -10.94
CA CYS A 282 3.86 -12.58 -10.55
C CYS A 282 5.18 -12.35 -11.28
N PHE A 283 5.12 -12.11 -12.59
CA PHE A 283 6.28 -11.77 -13.40
C PHE A 283 7.00 -10.51 -12.88
N GLU A 284 6.25 -9.44 -12.61
CA GLU A 284 6.76 -8.21 -12.01
C GLU A 284 7.50 -8.44 -10.69
N ARG A 285 7.07 -9.39 -9.85
CA ARG A 285 7.77 -9.69 -8.56
C ARG A 285 9.12 -10.34 -8.78
N LEU A 286 9.23 -11.22 -9.79
CA LEU A 286 10.48 -11.88 -10.14
C LEU A 286 11.47 -10.86 -10.71
N VAL A 287 11.01 -10.01 -11.62
CA VAL A 287 11.82 -8.89 -12.16
C VAL A 287 12.22 -7.90 -11.06
N LEU A 288 11.30 -7.56 -10.14
CA LEU A 288 11.59 -6.66 -9.03
C LEU A 288 12.65 -7.22 -8.07
N ALA A 289 12.65 -8.54 -7.83
CA ALA A 289 13.66 -9.18 -7.01
C ALA A 289 15.04 -9.01 -7.64
N HIS A 290 15.16 -9.33 -8.93
CA HIS A 290 16.41 -9.16 -9.67
C HIS A 290 16.89 -7.70 -9.70
N LEU A 291 15.99 -6.73 -10.01
CA LEU A 291 16.34 -5.31 -10.01
C LEU A 291 16.88 -4.81 -8.66
N LYS A 292 16.37 -5.35 -7.55
CA LYS A 292 16.86 -5.00 -6.21
C LYS A 292 18.23 -5.59 -5.93
N ASP A 293 18.53 -6.76 -6.48
CA ASP A 293 19.83 -7.41 -6.31
C ASP A 293 20.92 -6.72 -7.17
N CYS A 294 20.54 -6.11 -8.29
CA CYS A 294 21.46 -5.32 -9.13
C CYS A 294 21.88 -3.98 -8.51
N LEU A 295 21.14 -3.45 -7.55
CA LEU A 295 21.33 -2.09 -7.05
C LEU A 295 21.90 -2.07 -5.63
N PRO A 296 22.81 -1.13 -5.32
CA PRO A 296 23.39 -1.06 -3.99
C PRO A 296 22.33 -0.68 -2.95
N PRO A 297 22.35 -1.29 -1.74
CA PRO A 297 21.39 -0.98 -0.70
C PRO A 297 21.52 0.45 -0.16
N THR A 298 22.59 1.17 -0.52
CA THR A 298 22.87 2.57 -0.16
C THR A 298 22.32 3.58 -1.17
N LEU A 299 21.77 3.14 -2.31
CA LEU A 299 21.20 4.04 -3.32
C LEU A 299 20.15 4.96 -2.67
N ASP A 300 20.28 6.26 -2.94
CA ASP A 300 19.33 7.31 -2.52
C ASP A 300 18.90 7.18 -1.02
N PRO A 301 19.83 7.36 -0.06
CA PRO A 301 19.61 7.01 1.35
C PRO A 301 18.44 7.75 2.03
N HIS A 302 18.01 8.88 1.47
CA HIS A 302 16.90 9.70 1.97
C HIS A 302 15.55 9.44 1.27
N GLN A 303 15.48 8.43 0.40
CA GLN A 303 14.21 7.80 0.01
C GLN A 303 13.86 6.72 1.03
N PHE A 304 12.77 6.91 1.76
CA PHE A 304 12.31 6.00 2.82
C PHE A 304 11.17 5.08 2.36
N ALA A 305 10.40 5.45 1.34
CA ALA A 305 9.33 4.58 0.87
C ALA A 305 9.88 3.39 0.08
N TYR A 306 9.10 2.30 0.06
CA TYR A 306 9.36 1.08 -0.72
C TYR A 306 10.70 0.37 -0.45
N ARG A 307 11.43 0.82 0.56
CA ARG A 307 12.67 0.19 1.04
C ARG A 307 12.42 -0.69 2.25
N ARG A 308 13.22 -1.75 2.34
CA ARG A 308 13.21 -2.63 3.50
C ARG A 308 13.75 -1.88 4.70
N ASN A 309 13.17 -2.13 5.88
CA ASN A 309 13.58 -1.52 7.15
C ASN A 309 13.61 0.03 7.12
N ARG A 310 12.71 0.65 6.35
CA ARG A 310 12.43 2.09 6.39
C ARG A 310 10.94 2.29 6.63
N SER A 311 10.60 3.30 7.41
CA SER A 311 9.23 3.63 7.77
C SER A 311 8.99 5.14 7.72
N THR A 312 7.72 5.54 7.72
CA THR A 312 7.35 6.96 7.83
C THR A 312 7.93 7.60 9.09
N GLU A 313 7.99 6.83 10.18
CA GLU A 313 8.55 7.28 11.46
C GLU A 313 10.06 7.54 11.35
N ASP A 314 10.80 6.75 10.55
CA ASP A 314 12.24 6.97 10.34
C ASP A 314 12.46 8.30 9.59
N ALA A 315 11.73 8.53 8.49
CA ALA A 315 11.78 9.79 7.75
C ALA A 315 11.49 11.02 8.63
N VAL A 316 10.44 10.94 9.46
CA VAL A 316 10.07 12.01 10.40
C VAL A 316 11.16 12.21 11.47
N CYS A 317 11.76 11.12 11.99
CA CYS A 317 12.88 11.19 12.92
C CYS A 317 14.10 11.87 12.28
N THR A 318 14.46 11.54 11.05
CA THR A 318 15.59 12.14 10.32
C THR A 318 15.38 13.65 10.12
N VAL A 319 14.19 14.06 9.63
CA VAL A 319 13.81 15.47 9.44
C VAL A 319 13.95 16.24 10.76
N LEU A 320 13.35 15.73 11.83
CA LEU A 320 13.35 16.41 13.12
C LEU A 320 14.72 16.38 13.79
N HIS A 321 15.52 15.34 13.59
CA HIS A 321 16.88 15.30 14.11
C HIS A 321 17.75 16.37 13.46
N SER A 322 17.70 16.49 12.13
CA SER A 322 18.41 17.54 11.40
C SER A 322 17.99 18.93 11.90
N ALA A 323 16.67 19.18 11.96
CA ALA A 323 16.13 20.46 12.42
C ALA A 323 16.50 20.78 13.88
N LEU A 324 16.34 19.84 14.81
CA LEU A 324 16.60 20.06 16.24
C LEU A 324 18.09 20.22 16.54
N THR A 325 18.95 19.48 15.84
CA THR A 325 20.41 19.63 15.96
C THR A 325 20.84 21.02 15.50
N HIS A 326 20.28 21.51 14.39
CA HIS A 326 20.58 22.85 13.89
C HIS A 326 20.09 23.94 14.83
N LEU A 327 18.85 23.83 15.32
CA LEU A 327 18.22 24.79 16.24
C LEU A 327 18.87 24.85 17.63
N ASP A 328 19.73 23.89 17.99
CA ASP A 328 20.54 23.95 19.21
C ASP A 328 21.71 24.95 19.10
N SER A 329 22.00 25.46 17.89
CA SER A 329 22.98 26.51 17.63
C SER A 329 22.39 27.91 17.83
N ASN A 330 23.26 28.91 17.98
CA ASN A 330 22.82 30.30 18.12
C ASN A 330 22.50 30.89 16.75
N ASN A 331 21.55 31.82 16.68
CA ASN A 331 21.18 32.57 15.47
C ASN A 331 20.76 31.71 14.26
N THR A 332 20.21 30.53 14.52
CA THR A 332 19.72 29.60 13.49
C THR A 332 18.20 29.47 13.50
N TYR A 333 17.63 29.11 12.34
CA TYR A 333 16.24 28.67 12.19
C TYR A 333 16.13 27.65 11.05
N VAL A 334 14.97 27.02 10.90
CA VAL A 334 14.74 25.97 9.89
C VAL A 334 13.53 26.32 9.03
N ARG A 335 13.65 26.12 7.72
CA ARG A 335 12.52 26.17 6.78
C ARG A 335 12.28 24.76 6.23
N MET A 336 11.02 24.36 6.16
CA MET A 336 10.60 23.06 5.62
C MET A 336 9.58 23.28 4.52
N LEU A 337 9.93 22.91 3.29
CA LEU A 337 9.04 22.95 2.13
C LEU A 337 8.47 21.55 1.90
N PHE A 338 7.17 21.38 2.11
CA PHE A 338 6.44 20.15 1.82
C PHE A 338 5.88 20.22 0.41
N VAL A 339 6.55 19.56 -0.52
CA VAL A 339 6.24 19.57 -1.95
C VAL A 339 5.12 18.60 -2.27
N ASP A 340 4.15 19.07 -3.05
CA ASP A 340 3.05 18.24 -3.57
C ASP A 340 3.16 18.19 -5.11
N PHE A 341 3.02 17.00 -5.67
CA PHE A 341 3.03 16.79 -7.12
C PHE A 341 1.62 16.54 -7.65
N SER A 342 1.33 17.10 -8.82
CA SER A 342 0.11 16.80 -9.57
C SER A 342 0.22 15.43 -10.23
N SER A 343 -0.21 14.39 -9.52
CA SER A 343 -0.32 13.02 -10.04
C SER A 343 1.02 12.40 -10.47
N ALA A 344 2.05 12.50 -9.62
CA ALA A 344 3.44 12.16 -9.91
C ALA A 344 3.67 10.84 -10.69
N PHE A 345 3.00 9.76 -10.27
CA PHE A 345 3.14 8.45 -10.93
C PHE A 345 2.72 8.48 -12.41
N ASN A 346 1.72 9.28 -12.76
CA ASN A 346 1.18 9.34 -14.13
C ASN A 346 1.99 10.28 -15.04
N THR A 347 3.01 10.97 -14.53
CA THR A 347 3.84 11.90 -15.31
C THR A 347 5.25 11.36 -15.63
N VAL A 348 5.62 10.20 -15.08
CA VAL A 348 6.91 9.54 -15.37
C VAL A 348 7.05 9.25 -16.86
N ILE A 349 8.07 9.79 -17.51
CA ILE A 349 8.35 9.52 -18.91
C ILE A 349 9.23 8.26 -19.01
N PRO A 350 8.80 7.19 -19.71
CA PRO A 350 9.57 5.94 -19.77
C PRO A 350 10.97 6.09 -20.40
N SER A 351 11.16 6.96 -21.40
CA SER A 351 12.48 7.21 -22.01
C SER A 351 13.47 7.74 -20.98
N LYS A 352 13.09 8.76 -20.22
CA LYS A 352 13.90 9.35 -19.13
C LYS A 352 14.19 8.35 -18.02
N LEU A 353 13.21 7.53 -17.64
CA LEU A 353 13.43 6.45 -16.69
C LEU A 353 14.48 5.47 -17.22
N THR A 354 14.38 5.07 -18.49
CA THR A 354 15.30 4.12 -19.13
C THR A 354 16.73 4.67 -19.17
N THR A 355 16.92 5.96 -19.47
CA THR A 355 18.23 6.63 -19.35
C THR A 355 18.79 6.52 -17.94
N LYS A 356 18.01 6.89 -16.92
CA LYS A 356 18.42 6.79 -15.51
C LYS A 356 18.74 5.36 -15.07
N LEU A 357 18.04 4.36 -15.62
CA LEU A 357 18.36 2.95 -15.36
C LEU A 357 19.70 2.55 -15.98
N GLY A 358 20.01 3.06 -17.17
CA GLY A 358 21.33 2.92 -17.80
C GLY A 358 22.43 3.56 -16.97
N ASP A 359 22.21 4.75 -16.41
CA ASP A 359 23.16 5.43 -15.51
C ASP A 359 23.40 4.67 -14.19
N LEU A 360 22.49 3.75 -13.84
CA LEU A 360 22.60 2.85 -12.69
C LEU A 360 23.17 1.47 -13.06
N ASP A 361 23.77 1.34 -14.25
CA ASP A 361 24.35 0.10 -14.79
C ASP A 361 23.35 -1.07 -14.88
N ILE A 362 22.05 -0.78 -15.02
CA ILE A 362 21.05 -1.81 -15.30
C ILE A 362 21.19 -2.28 -16.75
N ASN A 363 21.20 -3.60 -16.95
CA ASN A 363 21.33 -4.24 -18.24
C ASN A 363 20.35 -3.65 -19.29
N THR A 364 20.87 -3.30 -20.47
CA THR A 364 20.13 -2.70 -21.59
C THR A 364 18.89 -3.51 -22.00
N SER A 365 18.95 -4.84 -22.01
CA SER A 365 17.81 -5.71 -22.32
C SER A 365 16.69 -5.55 -21.29
N LEU A 366 17.04 -5.43 -20.01
CA LEU A 366 16.06 -5.21 -18.94
C LEU A 366 15.51 -3.78 -18.98
N CYS A 367 16.35 -2.79 -19.28
CA CYS A 367 15.92 -1.41 -19.55
C CYS A 367 14.90 -1.35 -20.70
N ASN A 368 15.18 -2.04 -21.82
CA ASN A 368 14.27 -2.16 -22.96
C ASN A 368 12.98 -2.90 -22.59
N TRP A 369 13.05 -3.95 -21.77
CA TRP A 369 11.87 -4.66 -21.27
C TRP A 369 11.00 -3.76 -20.38
N ILE A 370 11.61 -2.94 -19.50
CA ILE A 370 10.89 -1.96 -18.67
C ILE A 370 10.27 -0.87 -19.54
N MET A 371 10.98 -0.42 -20.57
CA MET A 371 10.46 0.54 -21.55
C MET A 371 9.21 -0.01 -22.25
N ASP A 372 9.26 -1.26 -22.70
CA ASP A 372 8.13 -1.96 -23.34
C ASP A 372 6.97 -2.18 -22.36
N PHE A 373 7.27 -2.59 -21.12
CA PHE A 373 6.30 -2.71 -20.03
C PHE A 373 5.56 -1.40 -19.78
N LEU A 374 6.24 -0.26 -19.92
CA LEU A 374 5.68 1.06 -19.62
C LEU A 374 5.04 1.78 -20.80
N THR A 375 5.10 1.21 -22.01
CA THR A 375 4.56 1.82 -23.23
C THR A 375 3.52 0.93 -23.89
N ASN A 376 2.69 1.53 -24.75
CA ASN A 376 1.60 0.88 -25.46
C ASN A 376 0.69 0.06 -24.54
N ARG A 377 0.31 0.62 -23.39
CA ARG A 377 -0.51 -0.07 -22.39
C ARG A 377 -1.98 0.24 -22.60
N PRO A 378 -2.82 -0.74 -22.97
CA PRO A 378 -4.26 -0.52 -23.10
C PRO A 378 -4.89 -0.34 -21.70
N GLN A 379 -5.73 0.68 -21.55
CA GLN A 379 -6.56 0.86 -20.35
C GLN A 379 -8.01 1.19 -20.68
N HIS A 380 -8.93 0.75 -19.82
CA HIS A 380 -10.31 1.20 -19.81
C HIS A 380 -10.79 1.40 -18.37
N VAL A 381 -11.78 2.27 -18.16
CA VAL A 381 -12.45 2.46 -16.87
C VAL A 381 -13.67 1.55 -16.81
N ARG A 382 -13.84 0.82 -15.69
CA ARG A 382 -14.95 -0.11 -15.49
C ARG A 382 -15.74 0.19 -14.22
N SER A 383 -17.06 0.16 -14.35
CA SER A 383 -18.01 0.27 -13.24
C SER A 383 -19.05 -0.85 -13.36
N GLY A 384 -18.94 -1.86 -12.50
CA GLY A 384 -19.70 -3.11 -12.61
C GLY A 384 -19.49 -3.80 -13.96
N HIS A 385 -20.53 -3.88 -14.79
CA HIS A 385 -20.52 -4.51 -16.12
C HIS A 385 -20.29 -3.51 -17.27
N THR A 386 -20.28 -2.21 -16.99
CA THR A 386 -20.09 -1.17 -18.01
C THR A 386 -18.62 -0.76 -18.08
N CYS A 387 -18.09 -0.60 -19.29
CA CYS A 387 -16.72 -0.16 -19.56
C CYS A 387 -16.70 1.08 -20.47
N SER A 388 -15.68 1.93 -20.30
CA SER A 388 -15.32 2.98 -21.26
C SER A 388 -14.72 2.37 -22.54
N SER A 389 -14.47 3.21 -23.54
CA SER A 389 -13.54 2.90 -24.62
C SER A 389 -12.13 2.67 -24.06
N THR A 390 -11.30 1.98 -24.85
CA THR A 390 -9.89 1.72 -24.50
C THR A 390 -9.01 2.88 -24.95
N ILE A 391 -8.13 3.36 -24.07
CA ILE A 391 -7.09 4.34 -24.36
C ILE A 391 -5.73 3.67 -24.16
N THR A 392 -4.79 3.91 -25.08
CA THR A 392 -3.41 3.41 -24.96
C THR A 392 -2.51 4.44 -24.30
N LEU A 393 -1.86 4.05 -23.21
CA LEU A 393 -0.93 4.89 -22.45
C LEU A 393 0.54 4.58 -22.79
N ASN A 394 1.32 5.66 -22.92
CA ASN A 394 2.77 5.64 -23.15
C ASN A 394 3.55 6.38 -22.07
N ILE A 395 2.87 6.97 -21.08
CA ILE A 395 3.49 7.71 -19.96
C ILE A 395 2.96 7.18 -18.65
N GLY A 396 3.80 7.27 -17.63
CA GLY A 396 3.48 7.00 -16.25
C GLY A 396 3.84 5.59 -15.84
N VAL A 397 3.78 5.38 -14.53
CA VAL A 397 3.93 4.09 -13.88
C VAL A 397 2.59 3.75 -13.18
N PRO A 398 1.84 2.75 -13.65
CA PRO A 398 0.45 2.53 -13.24
C PRO A 398 0.30 2.23 -11.74
N GLN A 399 -0.65 2.91 -11.07
CA GLN A 399 -0.94 2.70 -9.65
C GLN A 399 -1.62 1.35 -9.39
N GLY A 400 -0.93 0.42 -8.73
CA GLY A 400 -1.46 -0.92 -8.42
C GLY A 400 -0.67 -2.07 -9.04
N CYS A 401 0.29 -1.74 -9.90
CA CYS A 401 1.34 -2.66 -10.35
C CYS A 401 2.41 -2.84 -9.27
N VAL A 402 3.13 -3.95 -9.34
CA VAL A 402 4.17 -4.33 -8.37
C VAL A 402 5.45 -3.54 -8.58
N LEU A 403 5.85 -3.30 -9.84
CA LEU A 403 7.08 -2.59 -10.19
C LEU A 403 6.96 -1.07 -10.01
N SER A 404 5.79 -0.50 -10.29
CA SER A 404 5.59 0.97 -10.32
C SER A 404 6.15 1.75 -9.13
N PRO A 405 5.94 1.33 -7.86
CA PRO A 405 6.53 2.00 -6.71
C PRO A 405 8.06 2.10 -6.75
N PHE A 406 8.72 1.00 -7.14
CA PHE A 406 10.17 0.94 -7.20
C PHE A 406 10.72 1.74 -8.38
N LEU A 407 10.08 1.63 -9.54
CA LEU A 407 10.44 2.42 -10.73
C LEU A 407 10.31 3.93 -10.48
N TYR A 408 9.30 4.38 -9.72
CA TYR A 408 9.19 5.77 -9.31
C TYR A 408 10.34 6.21 -8.38
N SER A 409 10.76 5.34 -7.44
CA SER A 409 11.94 5.62 -6.62
C SER A 409 13.22 5.75 -7.45
N LEU A 410 13.40 4.90 -8.48
CA LEU A 410 14.53 5.02 -9.39
C LEU A 410 14.43 6.27 -10.29
N TYR A 411 13.23 6.67 -10.70
CA TYR A 411 13.02 7.89 -11.47
C TYR A 411 13.47 9.15 -10.74
N THR A 412 13.36 9.14 -9.41
CA THR A 412 13.63 10.30 -8.54
C THR A 412 14.95 10.18 -7.77
N HIS A 413 15.78 9.16 -8.05
CA HIS A 413 16.95 8.81 -7.23
C HIS A 413 18.06 9.88 -7.24
N ASP A 414 18.14 10.65 -8.32
CA ASP A 414 19.10 11.72 -8.56
C ASP A 414 18.60 13.09 -8.07
N CYS A 415 17.35 13.19 -7.59
CA CYS A 415 16.87 14.35 -6.85
C CYS A 415 17.57 14.40 -5.48
N LYS A 416 18.67 15.16 -5.44
CA LYS A 416 19.60 15.30 -4.31
C LYS A 416 19.82 16.78 -4.00
N PRO A 417 20.08 17.14 -2.74
CA PRO A 417 20.38 18.52 -2.38
C PRO A 417 21.69 18.99 -3.03
N VAL A 418 21.71 20.24 -3.48
CA VAL A 418 22.90 20.91 -4.02
C VAL A 418 23.80 21.41 -2.89
N HIS A 419 23.21 21.91 -1.80
CA HIS A 419 23.96 22.47 -0.67
C HIS A 419 23.92 21.55 0.56
N GLY A 420 25.03 21.48 1.29
CA GLY A 420 25.13 20.66 2.52
C GLY A 420 24.29 21.18 3.69
N SER A 421 23.83 22.44 3.65
CA SER A 421 22.85 23.00 4.59
C SER A 421 21.41 22.62 4.25
N ASN A 422 21.18 21.93 3.14
CA ASN A 422 19.87 21.46 2.73
C ASN A 422 19.77 19.93 2.81
N SER A 423 18.55 19.43 2.89
CA SER A 423 18.27 18.00 2.77
C SER A 423 16.96 17.79 2.05
N ILE A 424 16.92 16.79 1.17
CA ILE A 424 15.72 16.35 0.47
C ILE A 424 15.33 14.98 1.01
N ILE A 425 14.18 14.92 1.68
CA ILE A 425 13.61 13.69 2.24
C ILE A 425 12.45 13.25 1.36
N LYS A 426 12.47 12.00 0.90
CA LYS A 426 11.45 11.44 0.00
C LYS A 426 10.74 10.26 0.67
N PHE A 427 9.42 10.24 0.58
CA PHE A 427 8.61 9.08 0.89
C PHE A 427 7.61 8.86 -0.24
N ALA A 428 8.03 8.06 -1.24
CA ALA A 428 7.33 7.95 -2.51
C ALA A 428 7.28 9.33 -3.18
N ASP A 429 6.09 9.84 -3.50
CA ASP A 429 5.87 11.16 -4.07
C ASP A 429 5.88 12.31 -3.03
N ASP A 430 5.77 12.02 -1.73
CA ASP A 430 5.92 13.04 -0.70
C ASP A 430 7.40 13.46 -0.60
N THR A 431 7.73 14.66 -1.09
CA THR A 431 9.08 15.24 -1.04
C THR A 431 9.12 16.41 -0.07
N THR A 432 10.15 16.48 0.77
CA THR A 432 10.35 17.58 1.71
C THR A 432 11.76 18.14 1.59
N VAL A 433 11.88 19.43 1.34
CA VAL A 433 13.15 20.17 1.38
C VAL A 433 13.30 20.81 2.76
N ILE A 434 14.41 20.57 3.41
CA ILE A 434 14.77 21.17 4.69
C ILE A 434 15.92 22.13 4.44
N GLY A 435 15.76 23.41 4.79
CA GLY A 435 16.83 24.39 4.80
C GLY A 435 17.27 24.70 6.23
N LEU A 436 18.55 24.46 6.53
CA LEU A 436 19.18 24.79 7.80
C LEU A 436 19.80 26.18 7.71
N ILE A 437 19.08 27.19 8.19
CA ILE A 437 19.44 28.59 8.00
C ILE A 437 20.29 29.11 9.17
N SER A 438 21.41 29.73 8.87
CA SER A 438 22.28 30.40 9.83
C SER A 438 22.37 31.88 9.48
N ASP A 439 22.40 32.74 10.49
CA ASP A 439 22.67 34.18 10.32
C ASP A 439 21.75 34.92 9.32
N ASN A 440 20.53 34.41 9.13
CA ASN A 440 19.57 34.87 8.11
C ASN A 440 20.00 34.70 6.65
N ASP A 441 21.05 33.92 6.37
CA ASP A 441 21.44 33.58 5.00
C ASP A 441 20.55 32.46 4.43
N GLU A 442 19.54 32.86 3.67
CA GLU A 442 18.60 31.94 3.01
C GLU A 442 19.05 31.51 1.60
N THR A 443 20.21 31.96 1.13
CA THR A 443 20.65 31.82 -0.27
C THR A 443 20.62 30.37 -0.72
N ALA A 444 21.31 29.50 0.03
CA ALA A 444 21.37 28.06 -0.26
C ALA A 444 19.99 27.40 -0.30
N TYR A 445 19.07 27.77 0.59
CA TYR A 445 17.72 27.19 0.59
C TYR A 445 16.89 27.67 -0.60
N ARG A 446 17.00 28.94 -0.97
CA ARG A 446 16.28 29.52 -2.12
C ARG A 446 16.79 28.95 -3.44
N GLU A 447 18.11 28.83 -3.59
CA GLU A 447 18.75 28.17 -4.72
C GLU A 447 18.31 26.72 -4.85
N GLU A 448 18.21 25.99 -3.73
CA GLU A 448 17.71 24.61 -3.70
C GLU A 448 16.26 24.48 -4.16
N VAL A 449 15.37 25.36 -3.70
CA VAL A 449 13.98 25.35 -4.14
C VAL A 449 13.88 25.64 -5.65
N GLN A 450 14.69 26.57 -6.15
CA GLN A 450 14.73 26.88 -7.58
C GLN A 450 15.32 25.70 -8.39
N HIS A 451 16.39 25.09 -7.90
CA HIS A 451 17.00 23.90 -8.52
C HIS A 451 16.01 22.74 -8.56
N LEU A 452 15.29 22.49 -7.46
CA LEU A 452 14.23 21.47 -7.42
C LEU A 452 13.14 21.75 -8.44
N ALA A 453 12.71 23.01 -8.59
CA ALA A 453 11.70 23.38 -9.58
C ALA A 453 12.16 23.11 -11.02
N THR A 454 13.41 23.47 -11.34
CA THR A 454 14.04 23.18 -12.63
C THR A 454 14.16 21.66 -12.85
N TRP A 455 14.70 20.92 -11.88
CA TRP A 455 14.84 19.47 -11.95
C TRP A 455 13.47 18.78 -12.14
N CYS A 456 12.42 19.25 -11.46
CA CYS A 456 11.07 18.73 -11.64
C CYS A 456 10.55 18.97 -13.07
N ALA A 457 10.77 20.16 -13.64
CA ALA A 457 10.39 20.46 -15.01
C ALA A 457 11.13 19.57 -16.02
N GLU A 458 12.45 19.42 -15.86
CA GLU A 458 13.30 18.55 -16.67
C GLU A 458 12.88 17.08 -16.59
N ASN A 459 12.38 16.64 -15.43
CA ASN A 459 11.91 15.27 -15.20
C ASN A 459 10.38 15.11 -15.38
N ASN A 460 9.69 16.07 -16.00
CA ASN A 460 8.23 16.02 -16.21
C ASN A 460 7.42 15.71 -14.93
N LEU A 461 7.88 16.23 -13.79
CA LEU A 461 7.18 16.16 -12.51
C LEU A 461 6.48 17.50 -12.28
N LEU A 462 5.16 17.48 -12.33
CA LEU A 462 4.36 18.71 -12.25
C LEU A 462 4.17 19.13 -10.80
N LEU A 463 4.88 20.18 -10.38
CA LEU A 463 4.72 20.76 -9.05
C LEU A 463 3.34 21.38 -8.87
N ASN A 464 2.73 21.12 -7.72
CA ASN A 464 1.48 21.75 -7.31
C ASN A 464 1.77 22.82 -6.25
N THR A 465 2.08 24.04 -6.69
CA THR A 465 2.45 25.13 -5.76
C THR A 465 1.31 25.49 -4.80
N SER A 466 0.04 25.35 -5.20
CA SER A 466 -1.10 25.67 -4.33
C SER A 466 -1.29 24.66 -3.19
N LYS A 467 -0.83 23.43 -3.36
CA LYS A 467 -0.80 22.39 -2.31
C LYS A 467 0.53 22.29 -1.58
N THR A 468 1.61 22.74 -2.20
CA THR A 468 2.92 22.87 -1.56
C THR A 468 2.82 23.86 -0.41
N LYS A 469 3.35 23.51 0.76
CA LYS A 469 3.30 24.34 1.97
C LYS A 469 4.68 24.53 2.55
N GLU A 470 4.88 25.70 3.16
CA GLU A 470 6.09 26.00 3.91
C GLU A 470 5.79 26.10 5.41
N LEU A 471 6.61 25.45 6.22
CA LEU A 471 6.64 25.60 7.68
C LEU A 471 8.00 26.19 8.08
N ILE A 472 7.98 27.24 8.90
CA ILE A 472 9.20 27.85 9.44
C ILE A 472 9.24 27.64 10.95
N VAL A 473 10.36 27.12 11.44
CA VAL A 473 10.63 26.92 12.86
C VAL A 473 11.73 27.88 13.29
N ASP A 474 11.34 28.97 13.95
CA ASP A 474 12.26 30.03 14.41
C ASP A 474 12.00 30.38 15.90
N PHE A 475 12.96 29.99 16.75
CA PHE A 475 12.95 30.26 18.20
C PHE A 475 13.80 31.47 18.62
N ARG A 476 14.36 32.22 17.67
CA ARG A 476 15.19 33.39 17.99
C ARG A 476 14.33 34.49 18.60
N LYS A 477 14.84 35.12 19.66
CA LYS A 477 14.13 36.20 20.38
C LYS A 477 14.06 37.49 19.55
N LYS A 478 15.16 37.83 18.88
CA LYS A 478 15.21 38.89 17.87
C LYS A 478 15.10 38.22 16.51
N LYS A 479 13.88 38.03 16.05
CA LYS A 479 13.64 37.71 14.64
C LYS A 479 14.10 38.93 13.84
N GLY A 480 14.74 38.72 12.69
CA GLY A 480 15.09 39.83 11.78
C GLY A 480 13.85 40.49 11.19
N SER A 481 13.96 40.96 9.95
CA SER A 481 12.77 41.22 9.11
C SER A 481 11.87 39.97 9.05
N THR A 482 10.59 40.18 8.73
CA THR A 482 9.67 39.09 8.39
C THR A 482 10.30 38.17 7.34
N HIS A 483 10.26 36.85 7.55
CA HIS A 483 10.81 35.91 6.56
C HIS A 483 10.11 36.09 5.21
N ASP A 484 10.88 36.38 4.16
CA ASP A 484 10.34 36.61 2.83
C ASP A 484 9.72 35.33 2.25
N PRO A 485 8.60 35.44 1.51
CA PRO A 485 7.95 34.29 0.91
C PRO A 485 8.86 33.59 -0.13
N ILE A 486 8.64 32.28 -0.27
CA ILE A 486 9.21 31.48 -1.37
C ILE A 486 8.26 31.57 -2.57
N HIS A 487 8.84 31.67 -3.76
CA HIS A 487 8.12 31.64 -5.02
C HIS A 487 8.54 30.41 -5.81
N ILE A 488 7.56 29.68 -6.36
CA ILE A 488 7.79 28.56 -7.28
C ILE A 488 6.98 28.87 -8.54
N ASN A 489 7.66 28.97 -9.69
CA ASN A 489 7.05 29.33 -10.97
C ASN A 489 6.21 30.61 -10.89
N GLY A 490 6.70 31.64 -10.19
CA GLY A 490 6.03 32.93 -10.00
C GLY A 490 4.88 32.93 -8.98
N MET A 491 4.48 31.78 -8.43
CA MET A 491 3.45 31.68 -7.39
C MET A 491 4.05 31.64 -5.99
N VAL A 492 3.47 32.42 -5.07
CA VAL A 492 3.82 32.41 -3.64
C VAL A 492 3.42 31.08 -3.01
N VAL A 493 4.35 30.43 -2.31
CA VAL A 493 4.07 29.25 -1.49
C VAL A 493 3.38 29.67 -0.19
N GLU A 494 2.28 29.01 0.15
CA GLU A 494 1.57 29.27 1.40
C GLU A 494 2.40 28.85 2.62
N ARG A 495 2.64 29.80 3.52
CA ARG A 495 3.21 29.53 4.84
C ARG A 495 2.12 29.08 5.81
N VAL A 496 2.37 27.99 6.52
CA VAL A 496 1.47 27.42 7.51
C VAL A 496 2.12 27.35 8.88
N SER A 497 1.33 27.42 9.95
CA SER A 497 1.80 27.22 11.33
C SER A 497 1.81 25.76 11.77
N SER A 498 1.16 24.88 10.99
CA SER A 498 1.19 23.44 11.20
C SER A 498 0.98 22.66 9.91
N PHE A 499 1.65 21.52 9.77
CA PHE A 499 1.54 20.64 8.62
C PHE A 499 1.51 19.17 9.03
N LYS A 500 0.72 18.34 8.33
CA LYS A 500 0.63 16.91 8.61
C LYS A 500 1.58 16.12 7.70
N PHE A 501 2.82 15.98 8.15
CA PHE A 501 3.88 15.26 7.45
C PHE A 501 3.87 13.76 7.78
N LEU A 502 3.69 12.90 6.77
CA LEU A 502 3.68 11.42 6.89
C LEU A 502 2.82 10.87 8.04
N GLY A 503 1.67 11.49 8.26
CA GLY A 503 0.72 11.10 9.32
C GLY A 503 0.92 11.79 10.68
N THR A 504 2.00 12.56 10.86
CA THR A 504 2.35 13.26 12.09
C THR A 504 2.22 14.77 11.90
N THR A 505 1.52 15.47 12.79
CA THR A 505 1.40 16.93 12.70
C THR A 505 2.59 17.63 13.35
N ILE A 506 3.34 18.40 12.58
CA ILE A 506 4.45 19.25 13.01
C ILE A 506 3.95 20.70 13.03
N THR A 507 4.29 21.46 14.07
CA THR A 507 3.92 22.87 14.23
C THR A 507 5.16 23.75 14.26
N GLU A 508 5.00 25.04 13.97
CA GLU A 508 6.10 26.02 13.94
C GLU A 508 6.83 26.18 15.29
N ASP A 509 6.11 25.92 16.40
CA ASP A 509 6.64 25.94 17.77
C ASP A 509 7.16 24.57 18.25
N LEU A 510 7.03 23.54 17.40
CA LEU A 510 7.30 22.12 17.69
C LEU A 510 6.55 21.59 18.93
N SER A 511 5.37 22.16 19.20
CA SER A 511 4.40 21.64 20.16
C SER A 511 3.65 20.44 19.60
N TRP A 512 3.43 19.43 20.44
CA TRP A 512 2.77 18.19 20.02
C TRP A 512 1.27 18.17 20.34
N THR A 513 0.72 19.23 20.93
CA THR A 513 -0.69 19.30 21.36
C THR A 513 -1.68 19.08 20.21
N THR A 514 -1.43 19.67 19.04
CA THR A 514 -2.30 19.51 17.86
C THR A 514 -2.30 18.05 17.39
N ASN A 515 -1.13 17.42 17.34
CA ASN A 515 -0.97 16.01 16.98
C ASN A 515 -1.70 15.11 17.99
N THR A 516 -1.38 15.23 19.29
CA THR A 516 -1.93 14.39 20.36
C THR A 516 -3.44 14.53 20.48
N SER A 517 -3.98 15.75 20.39
CA SER A 517 -5.42 16.01 20.44
C SER A 517 -6.16 15.31 19.29
N SER A 518 -5.58 15.32 18.08
CA SER A 518 -6.15 14.61 16.93
C SER A 518 -6.17 13.10 17.12
N LEU A 519 -5.10 12.52 17.69
CA LEU A 519 -4.99 11.09 17.99
C LEU A 519 -5.99 10.68 19.08
N VAL A 520 -6.09 11.47 20.16
CA VAL A 520 -7.05 11.26 21.26
C VAL A 520 -8.49 11.32 20.74
N LYS A 521 -8.83 12.30 19.89
CA LYS A 521 -10.17 12.41 19.27
C LYS A 521 -10.53 11.15 18.47
N LYS A 522 -9.62 10.67 17.62
CA LYS A 522 -9.80 9.43 16.86
C LYS A 522 -9.94 8.21 17.76
N ALA A 523 -9.10 8.11 18.79
CA ALA A 523 -9.14 6.99 19.74
C ALA A 523 -10.45 6.98 20.55
N HIS A 524 -10.99 8.14 20.92
CA HIS A 524 -12.30 8.25 21.57
C HIS A 524 -13.44 7.76 20.69
N GLN A 525 -13.43 8.05 19.40
CA GLN A 525 -14.41 7.49 18.46
C GLN A 525 -14.33 5.96 18.43
N ARG A 526 -13.13 5.38 18.53
CA ARG A 526 -12.94 3.91 18.54
C ARG A 526 -13.30 3.24 19.87
N LEU A 527 -13.27 3.97 20.98
CA LEU A 527 -13.76 3.47 22.28
C LEU A 527 -15.26 3.13 22.25
N PHE A 528 -16.05 3.78 21.40
CA PHE A 528 -17.46 3.41 21.20
C PHE A 528 -17.59 1.95 20.76
N PHE A 529 -16.85 1.55 19.72
CA PHE A 529 -16.86 0.17 19.24
C PHE A 529 -16.35 -0.80 20.30
N LEU A 530 -15.29 -0.44 21.04
CA LEU A 530 -14.79 -1.27 22.15
C LEU A 530 -15.89 -1.55 23.20
N ARG A 531 -16.69 -0.54 23.57
CA ARG A 531 -17.83 -0.70 24.48
C ARG A 531 -18.92 -1.58 23.87
N THR A 532 -19.20 -1.42 22.57
CA THR A 532 -20.16 -2.27 21.85
C THR A 532 -19.74 -3.73 21.85
N LEU A 533 -18.46 -4.04 21.63
CA LEU A 533 -17.95 -5.41 21.70
C LEU A 533 -18.12 -6.00 23.11
N LYS A 534 -17.80 -5.23 24.14
CA LYS A 534 -17.99 -5.64 25.54
C LYS A 534 -19.46 -5.87 25.89
N LYS A 535 -20.37 -4.99 25.43
CA LYS A 535 -21.83 -5.10 25.62
C LYS A 535 -22.38 -6.38 24.99
N ASN A 536 -21.82 -6.80 23.85
CA ASN A 536 -22.18 -8.04 23.17
C ASN A 536 -21.50 -9.30 23.76
N GLN A 537 -20.88 -9.18 24.95
CA GLN A 537 -20.31 -10.31 25.71
C GLN A 537 -19.27 -11.12 24.94
N LEU A 538 -18.50 -10.45 24.07
CA LEU A 538 -17.33 -11.06 23.44
C LEU A 538 -16.24 -11.34 24.48
N SER A 539 -15.40 -12.33 24.16
CA SER A 539 -14.31 -12.75 25.05
C SER A 539 -13.33 -11.61 25.33
N SER A 540 -12.71 -11.62 26.52
CA SER A 540 -11.74 -10.60 26.92
C SER A 540 -10.57 -10.50 25.92
N ALA A 541 -10.10 -11.63 25.41
CA ALA A 541 -9.03 -11.70 24.41
C ALA A 541 -9.39 -10.92 23.13
N ILE A 542 -10.63 -11.07 22.62
CA ILE A 542 -11.10 -10.34 21.44
C ILE A 542 -11.17 -8.83 21.70
N VAL A 543 -11.69 -8.43 22.87
CA VAL A 543 -11.82 -7.02 23.24
C VAL A 543 -10.44 -6.36 23.40
N VAL A 544 -9.46 -7.06 23.98
CA VAL A 544 -8.06 -6.60 24.09
C VAL A 544 -7.39 -6.53 22.72
N ASN A 545 -7.58 -7.52 21.85
CA ASN A 545 -7.05 -7.50 20.49
C ASN A 545 -7.61 -6.33 19.69
N PHE A 546 -8.91 -6.05 19.80
CA PHE A 546 -9.50 -4.85 19.20
C PHE A 546 -8.84 -3.58 19.72
N TYR A 547 -8.64 -3.46 21.04
CA TYR A 547 -7.94 -2.31 21.61
C TYR A 547 -6.56 -2.13 20.98
N ARG A 548 -5.75 -3.19 20.93
CA ARG A 548 -4.40 -3.15 20.35
C ARG A 548 -4.42 -2.71 18.88
N CYS A 549 -5.32 -3.29 18.08
CA CYS A 549 -5.36 -3.06 16.64
C CYS A 549 -6.02 -1.74 16.23
N ALA A 550 -7.04 -1.26 16.95
CA ALA A 550 -7.87 -0.14 16.52
C ALA A 550 -7.70 1.14 17.38
N ILE A 551 -7.15 1.03 18.59
CA ILE A 551 -6.99 2.16 19.51
C ILE A 551 -5.50 2.39 19.81
N GLU A 552 -4.79 1.38 20.32
CA GLU A 552 -3.36 1.49 20.64
C GLU A 552 -2.55 1.84 19.39
N SER A 553 -2.82 1.17 18.25
CA SER A 553 -2.17 1.48 16.96
C SER A 553 -2.26 2.95 16.55
N ILE A 554 -3.42 3.59 16.78
CA ILE A 554 -3.65 5.02 16.52
C ILE A 554 -2.85 5.86 17.51
N LEU A 555 -3.01 5.60 18.81
CA LEU A 555 -2.34 6.35 19.87
C LEU A 555 -0.81 6.29 19.80
N THR A 556 -0.29 5.20 19.23
CA THR A 556 1.15 4.90 19.21
C THR A 556 1.77 5.08 17.84
N SER A 557 1.03 5.63 16.88
CA SER A 557 1.54 5.99 15.55
C SER A 557 2.62 7.06 15.69
N CYS A 558 3.81 6.79 15.15
CA CYS A 558 4.99 7.65 15.26
C CYS A 558 5.40 8.05 16.69
N ILE A 559 5.04 7.25 17.70
CA ILE A 559 5.20 7.63 19.12
C ILE A 559 6.65 7.91 19.54
N THR A 560 7.64 7.35 18.85
CA THR A 560 9.06 7.60 19.20
C THR A 560 9.50 9.00 18.82
N VAL A 561 8.77 9.68 17.93
CA VAL A 561 9.03 11.06 17.49
C VAL A 561 8.56 12.08 18.52
N TRP A 562 7.28 12.03 18.89
CA TRP A 562 6.61 13.18 19.50
C TRP A 562 6.44 13.05 21.02
N TYR A 563 6.36 11.83 21.56
CA TYR A 563 5.98 11.60 22.96
C TYR A 563 6.97 12.20 23.97
N GLY A 564 8.27 12.11 23.69
CA GLY A 564 9.32 12.66 24.55
C GLY A 564 9.17 14.17 24.79
N ASN A 565 8.63 14.88 23.81
CA ASN A 565 8.42 16.33 23.84
C ASN A 565 6.97 16.73 24.14
N CYS A 566 6.07 15.79 24.44
CA CYS A 566 4.72 16.10 24.90
C CYS A 566 4.70 16.79 26.27
N THR A 567 3.76 17.71 26.45
CA THR A 567 3.50 18.31 27.77
C THR A 567 2.94 17.28 28.76
N VAL A 568 2.95 17.61 30.05
CA VAL A 568 2.31 16.77 31.07
C VAL A 568 0.80 16.61 30.79
N ALA A 569 0.14 17.65 30.27
CA ALA A 569 -1.27 17.62 29.92
C ALA A 569 -1.54 16.64 28.76
N ASP A 570 -0.71 16.67 27.72
CA ASP A 570 -0.78 15.73 26.58
C ASP A 570 -0.63 14.28 27.03
N ARG A 571 0.40 14.00 27.83
CA ARG A 571 0.68 12.65 28.35
C ARG A 571 -0.48 12.15 29.20
N LYS A 572 -1.05 13.00 30.06
CA LYS A 572 -2.25 12.69 30.85
C LYS A 572 -3.46 12.41 29.95
N ALA A 573 -3.68 13.20 28.89
CA ALA A 573 -4.79 13.01 27.96
C ALA A 573 -4.70 11.65 27.26
N LEU A 574 -3.53 11.29 26.73
CA LEU A 574 -3.29 9.98 26.11
C LEU A 574 -3.49 8.83 27.10
N GLN A 575 -2.91 8.94 28.31
CA GLN A 575 -3.03 7.90 29.33
C GLN A 575 -4.48 7.73 29.82
N ARG A 576 -5.31 8.77 29.81
CA ARG A 576 -6.75 8.66 30.12
C ARG A 576 -7.49 7.75 29.14
N VAL A 577 -7.12 7.76 27.87
CA VAL A 577 -7.70 6.86 26.86
C VAL A 577 -7.35 5.40 27.20
N VAL A 578 -6.08 5.13 27.50
CA VAL A 578 -5.60 3.80 27.91
C VAL A 578 -6.32 3.33 29.17
N LYS A 579 -6.40 4.17 30.22
CA LYS A 579 -7.11 3.86 31.47
C LYS A 579 -8.61 3.58 31.24
N THR A 580 -9.23 4.28 30.29
CA THR A 580 -10.63 4.04 29.94
C THR A 580 -10.81 2.71 29.22
N ALA A 581 -9.94 2.38 28.26
CA ALA A 581 -9.94 1.08 27.61
C ALA A 581 -9.67 -0.07 28.59
N GLN A 582 -8.76 0.12 29.54
CA GLN A 582 -8.46 -0.84 30.60
C GLN A 582 -9.71 -1.11 31.46
N ARG A 583 -10.46 -0.07 31.84
CA ARG A 583 -11.72 -0.22 32.57
C ARG A 583 -12.78 -0.99 31.77
N ILE A 584 -12.86 -0.78 30.45
CA ILE A 584 -13.83 -1.46 29.57
C ILE A 584 -13.46 -2.93 29.37
N THR A 585 -12.18 -3.20 29.12
CA THR A 585 -11.65 -4.56 28.88
C THR A 585 -11.68 -5.40 30.15
N GLY A 586 -11.40 -4.79 31.31
CA GLY A 586 -11.20 -5.48 32.58
C GLY A 586 -9.81 -6.12 32.71
N THR A 587 -8.87 -5.76 31.84
CA THR A 587 -7.52 -6.31 31.80
C THR A 587 -6.47 -5.22 31.92
N PRO A 588 -5.36 -5.41 32.66
CA PRO A 588 -4.26 -4.46 32.70
C PRO A 588 -3.73 -4.16 31.29
N LEU A 589 -3.60 -2.88 30.95
CA LEU A 589 -3.00 -2.42 29.70
C LEU A 589 -1.70 -1.67 30.00
N PRO A 590 -0.65 -1.81 29.17
CA PRO A 590 0.61 -1.10 29.38
C PRO A 590 0.42 0.41 29.41
N ALA A 591 1.21 1.12 30.23
CA ALA A 591 1.21 2.57 30.17
C ALA A 591 1.78 3.04 28.82
N ILE A 592 1.30 4.19 28.34
CA ILE A 592 1.73 4.69 27.03
C ILE A 592 3.23 5.01 27.00
N GLU A 593 3.79 5.42 28.14
CA GLU A 593 5.23 5.64 28.31
C GLU A 593 6.04 4.35 28.14
N ASP A 594 5.58 3.24 28.72
CA ASP A 594 6.26 1.95 28.60
C ASP A 594 6.28 1.48 27.14
N ILE A 595 5.19 1.71 26.42
CA ILE A 595 5.09 1.39 24.99
C ILE A 595 6.10 2.24 24.20
N GLN A 596 6.16 3.55 24.49
CA GLN A 596 7.11 4.43 23.84
C GLN A 596 8.56 4.00 24.08
N ARG A 597 8.93 3.72 25.33
CA ARG A 597 10.29 3.29 25.71
C ARG A 597 10.69 2.01 24.98
N LYS A 598 9.82 1.00 24.98
CA LYS A 598 10.03 -0.27 24.26
C LYS A 598 10.17 -0.05 22.76
N ARG A 599 9.35 0.82 22.16
CA ARG A 599 9.42 1.13 20.72
C ARG A 599 10.68 1.91 20.35
N CYS A 600 11.13 2.84 21.20
CA CYS A 600 12.40 3.55 21.00
C CYS A 600 13.57 2.57 20.92
N VAL A 601 13.70 1.68 21.92
CA VAL A 601 14.77 0.67 21.95
C VAL A 601 14.69 -0.28 20.75
N ARG A 602 13.48 -0.76 20.42
CA ARG A 602 13.28 -1.66 19.27
C ARG A 602 13.70 -1.00 17.96
N ARG A 603 13.34 0.26 17.75
CA ARG A 603 13.71 1.01 16.54
C ARG A 603 15.21 1.26 16.48
N ALA A 604 15.82 1.72 17.58
CA ALA A 604 17.26 1.93 17.66
C ALA A 604 18.04 0.65 17.31
N ARG A 605 17.61 -0.50 17.84
CA ARG A 605 18.17 -1.82 17.47
C ARG A 605 17.95 -2.18 16.00
N SER A 606 16.84 -1.76 15.40
CA SER A 606 16.58 -1.96 13.97
C SER A 606 17.54 -1.15 13.10
N ILE A 607 17.77 0.12 13.46
CA ILE A 607 18.72 1.02 12.77
C ILE A 607 20.16 0.50 12.92
N LEU A 608 20.54 0.06 14.12
CA LEU A 608 21.86 -0.53 14.39
C LEU A 608 22.15 -1.80 13.57
N LYS A 609 21.13 -2.60 13.27
CA LYS A 609 21.28 -3.83 12.47
C LYS A 609 21.40 -3.58 10.97
N ASP A 610 21.12 -2.35 10.53
CA ASP A 610 21.09 -1.99 9.11
C ASP A 610 22.08 -0.86 8.84
N SER A 611 23.28 -1.23 8.39
CA SER A 611 24.35 -0.27 8.05
C SER A 611 23.98 0.64 6.87
N SER A 612 22.98 0.27 6.06
CA SER A 612 22.48 1.13 4.96
C SER A 612 21.51 2.21 5.43
N HIS A 613 21.10 2.19 6.71
CA HIS A 613 20.20 3.21 7.26
C HIS A 613 20.90 4.56 7.34
N PRO A 614 20.31 5.67 6.83
CA PRO A 614 20.96 6.99 6.84
C PRO A 614 21.38 7.41 8.25
N ASP A 615 20.52 7.12 9.23
CA ASP A 615 20.79 7.43 10.64
C ASP A 615 21.62 6.37 11.40
N HIS A 616 22.19 5.36 10.72
CA HIS A 616 23.01 4.33 11.37
C HIS A 616 24.20 4.95 12.12
N GLY A 617 24.86 5.93 11.49
CA GLY A 617 26.01 6.64 12.04
C GLY A 617 25.71 7.52 13.27
N LEU A 618 24.45 7.66 13.69
CA LEU A 618 24.09 8.36 14.93
C LEU A 618 24.31 7.49 16.18
N PHE A 619 24.50 6.18 16.02
CA PHE A 619 24.72 5.23 17.11
C PHE A 619 26.17 4.74 17.16
N ASN A 620 27.10 5.60 17.55
CA ASN A 620 28.51 5.25 17.66
C ASN A 620 28.87 4.70 19.04
N LEU A 621 29.54 3.55 19.09
CA LEU A 621 30.10 3.04 20.35
C LEU A 621 31.30 3.89 20.79
N LEU A 622 31.48 4.01 22.11
CA LEU A 622 32.73 4.49 22.70
C LEU A 622 33.84 3.45 22.47
N PRO A 623 35.13 3.84 22.58
CA PRO A 623 36.26 2.91 22.40
C PRO A 623 36.19 1.66 23.28
N SER A 624 35.48 1.71 24.42
CA SER A 624 35.26 0.56 25.30
C SER A 624 34.32 -0.50 24.73
N GLY A 625 33.59 -0.22 23.65
CA GLY A 625 32.60 -1.11 23.03
C GLY A 625 31.32 -1.34 23.85
N ARG A 626 31.22 -0.77 25.06
CA ARG A 626 30.13 -1.05 26.01
C ARG A 626 28.99 -0.05 26.01
N ARG A 627 29.25 1.21 25.62
CA ARG A 627 28.25 2.28 25.66
C ARG A 627 28.29 3.07 24.36
N PHE A 628 27.12 3.52 23.93
CA PHE A 628 26.97 4.46 22.84
C PHE A 628 27.33 5.87 23.28
N ARG A 629 28.00 6.63 22.41
CA ARG A 629 28.34 8.03 22.60
C ARG A 629 27.06 8.85 22.69
N SER A 630 26.87 9.56 23.80
CA SER A 630 25.75 10.49 23.95
C SER A 630 25.85 11.61 22.93
N LEU A 631 24.71 11.93 22.29
CA LEU A 631 24.59 13.08 21.41
C LEU A 631 24.60 14.37 22.24
N ARG A 632 25.36 15.37 21.79
CA ARG A 632 25.43 16.67 22.45
C ARG A 632 24.14 17.45 22.17
N THR A 633 23.42 17.83 23.22
CA THR A 633 22.16 18.57 23.10
C THR A 633 22.16 19.76 24.05
N ARG A 634 21.77 20.95 23.58
CA ARG A 634 21.70 22.18 24.41
C ARG A 634 20.29 22.46 24.92
N THR A 635 19.27 22.04 24.18
CA THR A 635 17.87 22.24 24.57
C THR A 635 17.25 20.95 25.09
N SER A 636 16.22 21.10 25.93
CA SER A 636 15.36 19.98 26.33
C SER A 636 14.65 19.34 25.13
N ARG A 637 14.30 20.15 24.11
CA ARG A 637 13.61 19.67 22.90
C ARG A 637 14.47 18.69 22.11
N SER A 638 15.73 19.05 21.90
CA SER A 638 16.74 18.19 21.27
C SER A 638 17.02 16.96 22.12
N ARG A 639 17.28 17.13 23.42
CA ARG A 639 17.53 16.02 24.37
C ARG A 639 16.41 14.99 24.44
N ASN A 640 15.16 15.43 24.37
CA ASN A 640 13.98 14.57 24.48
C ASN A 640 13.52 14.02 23.11
N SER A 641 14.22 14.34 22.02
CA SER A 641 13.96 13.79 20.70
C SER A 641 14.40 12.32 20.60
N PHE A 642 14.05 11.66 19.49
CA PHE A 642 14.23 10.23 19.32
C PHE A 642 15.67 9.75 19.56
N PHE A 643 16.66 10.27 18.83
CA PHE A 643 18.02 9.71 18.87
C PHE A 643 18.72 9.88 20.24
N PRO A 644 18.74 11.06 20.89
CA PRO A 644 19.36 11.18 22.21
C PRO A 644 18.64 10.33 23.27
N THR A 645 17.31 10.25 23.21
CA THR A 645 16.51 9.38 24.08
C THR A 645 16.84 7.90 23.84
N ALA A 646 16.93 7.48 22.57
CA ALA A 646 17.24 6.10 22.20
C ALA A 646 18.64 5.69 22.66
N VAL A 647 19.66 6.55 22.48
CA VAL A 647 21.02 6.32 22.96
C VAL A 647 21.05 6.19 24.49
N SER A 648 20.34 7.08 25.20
CA SER A 648 20.21 7.02 26.66
C SER A 648 19.57 5.70 27.12
N LEU A 649 18.47 5.28 26.48
CA LEU A 649 17.78 4.04 26.79
C LEU A 649 18.63 2.80 26.50
N LEU A 650 19.39 2.80 25.41
CA LEU A 650 20.33 1.70 25.09
C LEU A 650 21.44 1.62 26.14
N ASN A 651 22.00 2.76 26.55
CA ASN A 651 23.04 2.83 27.58
C ASN A 651 22.53 2.43 28.98
N SER A 652 21.24 2.62 29.27
CA SER A 652 20.64 2.16 30.54
C SER A 652 20.27 0.68 30.56
N ALA A 653 20.23 0.03 29.38
CA ALA A 653 19.87 -1.37 29.23
C ALA A 653 21.08 -2.30 29.12
N LEU A 654 22.29 -1.72 29.09
CA LEU A 654 23.60 -2.36 29.08
C LEU A 654 24.24 -2.18 30.46
#